data_AF-A0AAX7TFH8-F1
#
_entry.id   AF-A0AAX7TFH8-F1
#
_cell.length_a   1.000
_cell.length_b   1.000
_cell.length_c   1.000
_cell.angle_alpha   90.00
_cell.angle_beta   90.00
_cell.angle_gamma   90.00
#
_symmetry.space_group_name_H-M   'P 1'
#
loop_
_entity.id
_entity.type
_entity.pdbx_description
1 polymer ?
#
loop_
_entity_poly.entity_id
_entity_poly.type
_entity_poly.pdbx_seq_one_letter_code
_entity_poly.pdbx_strand_id
1 'polypeptide(L)'
;MTATGLHPRFVLLLCFISTAACNTFAFTEEPSDRGGRADGYCSRVLRAQSNRKEGNSEFRLRVEGDPESYHPGSTYRVTVTAASPSYFRGFTLIAMKDGAEGDKDEDYAGNFQIIDEEETQFMTNCPPAVTESTPRRRTSIQVFWTAPPSGSGCVFLKASIVQKRIIYFQDEGLLTKKLCEKESLYGDTTDKPLLDCCACGTAKYRVTFYGNWSEKIHPKDYPRRANHWSAIIGASHSKNYVLWEYGGFASEGVKQVAELGSPVKMEEEIRQKGDEVLTVIKMKAQWPAWQPLNVRAAPSAEFSVDRTRHLMSFLTMLGPSPDWNVGLSAEDLCTKECGWVQKVVQDLIPWDAGTDSGVSYESPNKPSVPQEKIRPLTSLDHPQSPFYDPEGGAITPVARVMVERIARKGEQCNIVPDNVDDIVADIAQEEKEEDDTPETCIYSNWSPWSACSSATCEKGKRMRQRMLKAQLDLSVPCPHTQDFEPCMGPGCSDEDASTCMMSEWITWAPCSVSCGAGTRSRERYVKQFPDDGSICTLPTEETENCVVNEECSPSSCLVTEWGEWDVCSATCGLGMKRRERMVKMPPADGSICGAEVLEVEKCMMPECPIDCVMTEWSEWSECNKSCGKGHTIRTRMVMLEPQFGGDPCPEAIQRKKCKIRKCNRGQGNSDEKKRRKEQREKRRSKQGRAEGNSEHPGCRMRPWSSWTECTKICGGGIQERLMTVKQKIKTAQLSSCKDRKEIRACNVHPC
;
A
#
# COMPACT_ATOMS: atom_id res chain seq x y z
N MET A 1 37.15 -33.22 -57.21
CA MET A 1 37.00 -34.69 -57.21
C MET A 1 35.66 -34.97 -56.53
N THR A 2 34.56 -35.13 -57.29
CA THR A 2 34.05 -36.41 -57.86
C THR A 2 33.63 -37.38 -56.74
N ALA A 3 32.35 -37.54 -56.36
CA ALA A 3 31.12 -37.93 -57.09
C ALA A 3 30.80 -39.44 -56.96
N THR A 4 29.54 -39.76 -56.57
CA THR A 4 28.82 -41.07 -56.73
C THR A 4 29.44 -42.32 -56.07
N GLY A 5 28.71 -43.37 -55.63
CA GLY A 5 27.27 -43.67 -55.55
C GLY A 5 27.03 -45.18 -55.23
N LEU A 6 25.76 -45.60 -55.16
CA LEU A 6 25.25 -47.00 -55.32
C LEU A 6 25.38 -48.07 -54.18
N HIS A 7 24.19 -48.36 -53.61
CA HIS A 7 23.55 -49.60 -53.08
C HIS A 7 23.74 -50.93 -53.89
N PRO A 8 23.13 -52.12 -53.54
CA PRO A 8 22.63 -52.71 -52.24
C PRO A 8 22.67 -54.31 -52.10
N ARG A 9 22.03 -54.86 -51.02
CA ARG A 9 21.46 -56.25 -50.78
C ARG A 9 22.44 -57.41 -50.37
N PHE A 10 22.18 -58.34 -49.42
CA PHE A 10 21.04 -59.29 -49.17
C PHE A 10 21.07 -59.84 -47.68
N VAL A 11 20.03 -59.82 -46.82
CA VAL A 11 18.91 -60.78 -46.46
C VAL A 11 19.24 -62.15 -45.75
N LEU A 12 18.36 -62.59 -44.81
CA LEU A 12 18.11 -63.93 -44.18
C LEU A 12 18.81 -64.29 -42.81
N LEU A 13 18.24 -65.01 -41.81
CA LEU A 13 16.84 -65.40 -41.43
C LEU A 13 16.76 -66.10 -40.00
N LEU A 14 15.54 -66.19 -39.40
CA LEU A 14 14.97 -67.15 -38.37
C LEU A 14 15.04 -66.77 -36.87
N CYS A 15 13.95 -66.55 -36.08
CA CYS A 15 12.73 -67.34 -35.68
C CYS A 15 12.99 -68.30 -34.47
N PHE A 16 12.14 -68.51 -33.42
CA PHE A 16 10.70 -68.25 -33.08
C PHE A 16 10.54 -67.79 -31.58
N ILE A 17 9.37 -67.46 -30.96
CA ILE A 17 8.20 -68.28 -30.50
C ILE A 17 6.98 -67.39 -30.12
N SER A 18 5.77 -67.86 -30.48
CA SER A 18 4.39 -67.54 -29.97
C SER A 18 3.76 -66.14 -30.14
N THR A 19 2.42 -66.11 -30.14
CA THR A 19 1.59 -65.10 -30.85
C THR A 19 0.31 -64.66 -30.12
N ALA A 20 0.07 -63.34 -30.04
CA ALA A 20 -1.22 -62.61 -30.13
C ALA A 20 -0.93 -61.11 -29.86
N ALA A 21 -0.79 -60.18 -30.82
CA ALA A 21 -1.75 -59.70 -31.84
C ALA A 21 -2.99 -59.03 -31.19
N CYS A 22 -3.39 -57.78 -31.44
CA CYS A 22 -3.27 -56.84 -32.59
C CYS A 22 -3.31 -55.36 -32.06
N ASN A 23 -3.02 -54.26 -32.77
CA ASN A 23 -2.55 -53.95 -34.13
C ASN A 23 -1.99 -52.49 -34.12
N THR A 24 -0.73 -52.19 -34.51
CA THR A 24 -0.25 -51.74 -35.86
C THR A 24 -0.71 -50.34 -36.32
N PHE A 25 0.06 -49.52 -37.06
CA PHE A 25 1.42 -49.65 -37.63
C PHE A 25 2.04 -48.24 -37.77
N ALA A 26 3.38 -48.12 -37.76
CA ALA A 26 4.10 -46.96 -38.28
C ALA A 26 4.29 -47.07 -39.81
N PHE A 27 4.57 -45.96 -40.50
CA PHE A 27 5.54 -45.90 -41.62
C PHE A 27 5.78 -44.45 -42.07
N THR A 28 7.01 -44.15 -42.48
CA THR A 28 7.42 -42.90 -43.14
C THR A 28 8.19 -43.23 -44.41
N GLU A 29 7.69 -42.82 -45.58
CA GLU A 29 8.50 -42.58 -46.79
C GLU A 29 7.74 -41.61 -47.73
N GLU A 30 8.46 -40.62 -48.25
CA GLU A 30 8.00 -39.57 -49.18
C GLU A 30 8.39 -39.94 -50.65
N PRO A 31 8.28 -39.07 -51.69
CA PRO A 31 7.54 -37.80 -51.83
C PRO A 31 6.63 -37.74 -53.08
N SER A 32 5.78 -36.71 -53.17
CA SER A 32 5.36 -36.18 -54.48
C SER A 32 5.24 -34.66 -54.43
N ASP A 33 5.93 -34.01 -55.36
CA ASP A 33 6.04 -32.57 -55.49
C ASP A 33 4.67 -31.90 -55.78
N ARG A 34 4.31 -30.93 -54.93
CA ARG A 34 3.40 -29.82 -55.25
C ARG A 34 3.60 -28.69 -54.23
N GLY A 35 4.28 -27.64 -54.67
CA GLY A 35 4.41 -26.41 -53.88
C GLY A 35 3.05 -25.85 -53.43
N GLY A 36 2.82 -25.88 -52.12
CA GLY A 36 1.72 -25.23 -51.43
C GLY A 36 2.30 -24.38 -50.31
N ARG A 37 1.96 -23.09 -50.28
CA ARG A 37 2.56 -22.07 -49.40
C ARG A 37 2.56 -22.52 -47.93
N ALA A 38 3.60 -22.10 -47.20
CA ALA A 38 3.47 -21.91 -45.76
C ALA A 38 2.37 -20.85 -45.53
N ASP A 39 1.15 -21.29 -45.22
CA ASP A 39 0.11 -20.41 -44.71
C ASP A 39 0.56 -19.92 -43.32
N GLY A 40 0.47 -18.62 -43.08
CA GLY A 40 1.07 -17.98 -41.91
C GLY A 40 0.52 -18.47 -40.58
N TYR A 41 1.33 -18.27 -39.55
CA TYR A 41 0.92 -18.49 -38.16
C TYR A 41 -0.34 -17.66 -37.90
N CYS A 42 -1.38 -18.27 -37.32
CA CYS A 42 -2.61 -17.62 -36.85
C CYS A 42 -3.55 -16.88 -37.84
N SER A 43 -3.11 -16.39 -39.01
CA SER A 43 -3.93 -15.55 -39.93
C SER A 43 -5.19 -16.23 -40.53
N ARG A 44 -5.36 -17.54 -40.31
CA ARG A 44 -6.59 -18.28 -40.67
C ARG A 44 -7.21 -19.06 -39.50
N VAL A 45 -7.77 -18.36 -38.51
CA VAL A 45 -8.74 -18.96 -37.57
C VAL A 45 -10.12 -19.17 -38.24
N LEU A 46 -10.14 -19.92 -39.35
CA LEU A 46 -11.34 -20.27 -40.12
C LEU A 46 -12.00 -21.54 -39.56
N ARG A 47 -12.73 -21.42 -38.44
CA ARG A 47 -13.61 -22.50 -37.94
C ARG A 47 -14.95 -22.52 -38.74
N ALA A 48 -14.87 -22.94 -40.01
CA ALA A 48 -15.94 -23.28 -40.96
C ALA A 48 -16.49 -22.19 -41.92
N GLN A 49 -16.93 -22.67 -43.08
CA GLN A 49 -17.56 -21.91 -44.18
C GLN A 49 -19.06 -21.72 -43.92
N SER A 50 -19.53 -20.48 -43.72
CA SER A 50 -20.96 -20.13 -43.69
C SER A 50 -21.17 -18.62 -43.94
N ASN A 51 -22.36 -18.24 -44.38
CA ASN A 51 -22.68 -16.88 -44.83
C ASN A 51 -22.69 -15.83 -43.70
N ARG A 52 -22.20 -14.64 -44.02
CA ARG A 52 -22.06 -13.46 -43.15
C ARG A 52 -23.40 -12.94 -42.63
N LYS A 53 -23.38 -12.37 -41.42
CA LYS A 53 -24.39 -11.44 -40.88
C LYS A 53 -23.68 -10.24 -40.28
N GLU A 54 -24.04 -9.05 -40.72
CA GLU A 54 -23.61 -7.78 -40.14
C GLU A 54 -24.49 -7.43 -38.93
N GLY A 55 -23.88 -6.83 -37.89
CA GLY A 55 -24.59 -6.26 -36.74
C GLY A 55 -24.89 -7.24 -35.60
N ASN A 56 -23.97 -7.31 -34.62
CA ASN A 56 -24.18 -8.02 -33.36
C ASN A 56 -24.22 -7.05 -32.17
N SER A 57 -25.41 -6.77 -31.66
CA SER A 57 -25.60 -6.09 -30.37
C SER A 57 -25.63 -7.05 -29.17
N GLU A 58 -25.70 -8.37 -29.43
CA GLU A 58 -25.90 -9.41 -28.41
C GLU A 58 -24.63 -9.79 -27.64
N PHE A 59 -23.44 -9.48 -28.16
CA PHE A 59 -22.17 -9.82 -27.54
C PHE A 59 -21.27 -8.59 -27.44
N ARG A 60 -20.47 -8.51 -26.38
CA ARG A 60 -19.61 -7.36 -26.12
C ARG A 60 -18.30 -7.77 -25.45
N LEU A 61 -17.18 -7.39 -26.05
CA LEU A 61 -15.88 -7.32 -25.41
C LEU A 61 -15.79 -6.01 -24.64
N ARG A 62 -15.30 -6.07 -23.40
CA ARG A 62 -15.03 -4.93 -22.54
C ARG A 62 -13.66 -5.07 -21.90
N VAL A 63 -13.06 -3.93 -21.62
CA VAL A 63 -11.90 -3.81 -20.74
C VAL A 63 -12.40 -3.11 -19.48
N GLU A 64 -12.05 -3.62 -18.31
CA GLU A 64 -12.49 -3.07 -17.02
C GLU A 64 -12.02 -1.62 -16.83
N GLY A 65 -12.87 -0.78 -16.23
CA GLY A 65 -12.72 0.69 -16.25
C GLY A 65 -13.09 1.37 -17.58
N ASP A 66 -13.39 0.59 -18.63
CA ASP A 66 -13.67 1.02 -20.01
C ASP A 66 -12.68 2.09 -20.57
N PRO A 67 -11.35 1.94 -20.35
CA PRO A 67 -10.36 2.97 -20.69
C PRO A 67 -10.39 3.38 -22.16
N GLU A 68 -10.08 4.64 -22.43
CA GLU A 68 -9.83 5.16 -23.79
C GLU A 68 -8.43 4.81 -24.30
N SER A 69 -7.49 4.56 -23.38
CA SER A 69 -6.06 4.38 -23.63
C SER A 69 -5.41 3.45 -22.60
N TYR A 70 -4.43 2.64 -22.99
CA TYR A 70 -3.68 1.77 -22.07
C TYR A 70 -2.43 2.47 -21.51
N HIS A 71 -2.06 2.17 -20.28
CA HIS A 71 -0.75 2.50 -19.71
C HIS A 71 0.21 1.34 -20.02
N PRO A 72 1.42 1.59 -20.57
CA PRO A 72 2.40 0.54 -20.85
C PRO A 72 2.68 -0.37 -19.67
N GLY A 73 2.84 -1.67 -19.93
CA GLY A 73 3.09 -2.70 -18.91
C GLY A 73 1.95 -2.92 -17.88
N SER A 74 0.87 -2.14 -17.91
CA SER A 74 -0.25 -2.29 -16.97
C SER A 74 -1.16 -3.46 -17.36
N THR A 75 -1.66 -4.19 -16.36
CA THR A 75 -2.55 -5.34 -16.56
C THR A 75 -4.01 -4.94 -16.43
N TYR A 76 -4.82 -5.35 -17.42
CA TYR A 76 -6.24 -5.04 -17.53
C TYR A 76 -7.09 -6.31 -17.53
N ARG A 77 -8.26 -6.29 -16.90
CA ARG A 77 -9.24 -7.38 -17.02
C ARG A 77 -10.06 -7.21 -18.30
N VAL A 78 -9.98 -8.20 -19.19
CA VAL A 78 -10.76 -8.26 -20.44
C VAL A 78 -11.91 -9.24 -20.25
N THR A 79 -13.14 -8.77 -20.44
CA THR A 79 -14.36 -9.57 -20.30
C THR A 79 -15.09 -9.65 -21.63
N VAL A 80 -15.44 -10.88 -22.08
CA VAL A 80 -16.33 -11.08 -23.23
C VAL A 80 -17.68 -11.59 -22.73
N THR A 81 -18.74 -10.84 -23.00
CA THR A 81 -20.09 -11.05 -22.45
C THR A 81 -21.14 -11.32 -23.53
N ALA A 82 -22.21 -12.02 -23.17
CA ALA A 82 -23.43 -12.20 -23.96
C ALA A 82 -24.65 -11.64 -23.22
N ALA A 83 -25.50 -10.90 -23.93
CA ALA A 83 -26.76 -10.39 -23.41
C ALA A 83 -27.79 -11.53 -23.31
N SER A 84 -28.48 -11.66 -22.16
CA SER A 84 -29.55 -12.65 -21.98
C SER A 84 -30.67 -12.43 -23.01
N PRO A 85 -31.18 -13.47 -23.70
CA PRO A 85 -31.01 -14.91 -23.44
C PRO A 85 -29.88 -15.60 -24.23
N SER A 86 -28.99 -14.85 -24.88
CA SER A 86 -27.90 -15.39 -25.70
C SER A 86 -26.73 -15.94 -24.88
N TYR A 87 -26.02 -16.88 -25.49
CA TYR A 87 -24.85 -17.57 -24.96
C TYR A 87 -23.91 -17.94 -26.11
N PHE A 88 -22.63 -18.15 -25.80
CA PHE A 88 -21.62 -18.71 -26.71
C PHE A 88 -21.15 -20.09 -26.24
N ARG A 89 -20.48 -20.82 -27.14
CA ARG A 89 -19.91 -22.16 -26.87
C ARG A 89 -18.40 -22.24 -27.03
N GLY A 90 -17.87 -21.39 -27.89
CA GLY A 90 -16.44 -21.19 -28.07
C GLY A 90 -16.17 -19.73 -28.42
N PHE A 91 -14.93 -19.32 -28.24
CA PHE A 91 -14.44 -18.00 -28.54
C PHE A 91 -12.96 -18.04 -28.92
N THR A 92 -12.48 -16.97 -29.53
CA THR A 92 -11.04 -16.76 -29.73
C THR A 92 -10.74 -15.30 -29.46
N LEU A 93 -9.89 -15.01 -28.50
CA LEU A 93 -9.48 -13.68 -28.09
C LEU A 93 -8.00 -13.47 -28.44
N ILE A 94 -7.70 -12.41 -29.17
CA ILE A 94 -6.36 -12.03 -29.61
C ILE A 94 -6.11 -10.53 -29.39
N ALA A 95 -4.83 -10.17 -29.24
CA ALA A 95 -4.36 -8.79 -29.12
C ALA A 95 -3.31 -8.54 -30.22
N MET A 96 -3.58 -7.62 -31.14
CA MET A 96 -2.72 -7.35 -32.31
C MET A 96 -2.40 -5.86 -32.43
N LYS A 97 -1.23 -5.53 -32.98
CA LYS A 97 -0.81 -4.15 -33.27
C LYS A 97 -1.67 -3.52 -34.38
N ASP A 98 -1.75 -2.19 -34.39
CA ASP A 98 -2.40 -1.43 -35.46
C ASP A 98 -1.77 -1.73 -36.83
N GLY A 99 -2.59 -2.01 -37.84
CA GLY A 99 -2.14 -2.36 -39.18
C GLY A 99 -1.52 -3.77 -39.36
N ALA A 100 -1.44 -4.60 -38.31
CA ALA A 100 -0.85 -5.94 -38.42
C ALA A 100 -1.86 -7.00 -38.89
N GLU A 101 -1.44 -7.92 -39.77
CA GLU A 101 -2.30 -8.98 -40.33
C GLU A 101 -2.33 -10.26 -39.48
N GLY A 102 -1.39 -10.42 -38.54
CA GLY A 102 -1.34 -11.57 -37.63
C GLY A 102 -0.81 -12.83 -38.31
N ASP A 103 0.28 -12.68 -39.08
CA ASP A 103 1.04 -13.75 -39.75
C ASP A 103 2.36 -14.07 -39.02
N LYS A 104 2.83 -13.16 -38.15
CA LYS A 104 4.09 -13.27 -37.40
C LYS A 104 3.85 -13.13 -35.89
N ASP A 105 4.73 -13.72 -35.08
CA ASP A 105 4.68 -13.54 -33.62
C ASP A 105 4.85 -12.06 -33.18
N GLU A 106 5.57 -11.26 -33.96
CA GLU A 106 5.76 -9.81 -33.73
C GLU A 106 4.50 -8.96 -33.93
N ASP A 107 3.47 -9.49 -34.59
CA ASP A 107 2.20 -8.81 -34.86
C ASP A 107 1.31 -8.74 -33.61
N TYR A 108 1.56 -9.63 -32.64
CA TYR A 108 0.84 -9.70 -31.37
C TYR A 108 1.37 -8.66 -30.36
N ALA A 109 0.49 -8.17 -29.49
CA ALA A 109 0.82 -7.11 -28.54
C ALA A 109 0.24 -7.33 -27.14
N GLY A 110 1.13 -7.24 -26.15
CA GLY A 110 0.82 -7.59 -24.77
C GLY A 110 0.75 -9.10 -24.57
N ASN A 111 0.50 -9.52 -23.33
CA ASN A 111 0.41 -10.93 -22.96
C ASN A 111 -0.93 -11.21 -22.27
N PHE A 112 -1.57 -12.33 -22.58
CA PHE A 112 -2.75 -12.77 -21.84
C PHE A 112 -2.34 -13.64 -20.64
N GLN A 113 -3.13 -13.58 -19.57
CA GLN A 113 -3.06 -14.54 -18.46
C GLN A 113 -4.46 -15.10 -18.21
N ILE A 114 -4.53 -16.41 -18.01
CA ILE A 114 -5.77 -17.14 -17.75
C ILE A 114 -6.20 -16.91 -16.29
N ILE A 115 -7.48 -16.55 -16.10
CA ILE A 115 -8.09 -16.42 -14.77
C ILE A 115 -8.74 -17.75 -14.34
N ASP A 116 -9.34 -18.47 -15.29
CA ASP A 116 -10.07 -19.70 -15.06
C ASP A 116 -9.64 -20.76 -16.10
N GLU A 117 -8.83 -21.71 -15.65
CA GLU A 117 -8.33 -22.85 -16.46
C GLU A 117 -9.43 -23.90 -16.72
N GLU A 118 -10.48 -23.97 -15.88
CA GLU A 118 -11.64 -24.84 -16.14
C GLU A 118 -12.49 -24.31 -17.30
N GLU A 119 -12.44 -23.01 -17.60
CA GLU A 119 -13.20 -22.36 -18.67
C GLU A 119 -12.38 -21.93 -19.90
N THR A 120 -11.12 -21.58 -19.75
CA THR A 120 -10.29 -20.93 -20.78
C THR A 120 -8.89 -21.55 -20.88
N GLN A 121 -8.30 -21.56 -22.08
CA GLN A 121 -6.95 -22.09 -22.35
C GLN A 121 -6.28 -21.33 -23.51
N PHE A 122 -4.95 -21.39 -23.62
CA PHE A 122 -4.25 -20.94 -24.83
C PHE A 122 -4.51 -21.90 -26.00
N MET A 123 -4.59 -21.35 -27.21
CA MET A 123 -4.90 -22.13 -28.41
C MET A 123 -3.63 -22.84 -28.92
N THR A 124 -3.66 -24.18 -28.96
CA THR A 124 -2.48 -25.01 -29.27
C THR A 124 -1.85 -24.77 -30.64
N ASN A 125 -2.64 -24.29 -31.61
CA ASN A 125 -2.18 -23.94 -32.96
C ASN A 125 -2.02 -22.42 -33.18
N CYS A 126 -2.11 -21.61 -32.12
CA CYS A 126 -1.82 -20.17 -32.10
C CYS A 126 -1.58 -19.74 -30.65
N PRO A 127 -0.37 -19.93 -30.10
CA PRO A 127 -0.07 -19.68 -28.68
C PRO A 127 -0.52 -18.32 -28.11
N PRO A 128 -0.44 -17.17 -28.82
CA PRO A 128 -0.90 -15.88 -28.29
C PRO A 128 -2.42 -15.69 -28.24
N ALA A 129 -3.22 -16.67 -28.70
CA ALA A 129 -4.68 -16.61 -28.69
C ALA A 129 -5.28 -17.40 -27.52
N VAL A 130 -6.27 -16.82 -26.82
CA VAL A 130 -7.05 -17.51 -25.78
C VAL A 130 -8.36 -18.05 -26.36
N THR A 131 -8.72 -19.29 -26.00
CA THR A 131 -9.90 -20.00 -26.48
C THR A 131 -10.57 -20.80 -25.34
N GLU A 132 -11.68 -21.48 -25.61
CA GLU A 132 -12.36 -22.32 -24.62
C GLU A 132 -11.56 -23.57 -24.24
N SER A 133 -11.50 -23.90 -22.95
CA SER A 133 -11.04 -25.22 -22.46
C SER A 133 -12.00 -26.34 -22.88
N THR A 134 -13.30 -26.05 -22.80
CA THR A 134 -14.40 -27.00 -23.01
C THR A 134 -15.58 -26.32 -23.73
N PRO A 135 -16.30 -27.01 -24.65
CA PRO A 135 -17.37 -26.43 -25.46
C PRO A 135 -18.73 -26.31 -24.71
N ARG A 136 -18.69 -25.78 -23.48
CA ARG A 136 -19.86 -25.53 -22.62
C ARG A 136 -20.59 -24.24 -23.01
N ARG A 137 -21.85 -24.08 -22.60
CA ARG A 137 -22.59 -22.82 -22.83
C ARG A 137 -22.14 -21.78 -21.80
N ARG A 138 -21.66 -20.63 -22.26
CA ARG A 138 -21.21 -19.51 -21.40
C ARG A 138 -21.94 -18.21 -21.75
N THR A 139 -22.10 -17.35 -20.75
CA THR A 139 -22.62 -15.97 -20.89
C THR A 139 -21.54 -14.92 -20.65
N SER A 140 -20.41 -15.29 -20.05
CA SER A 140 -19.24 -14.43 -19.85
C SER A 140 -17.97 -15.28 -19.81
N ILE A 141 -16.83 -14.71 -20.18
CA ILE A 141 -15.49 -15.17 -19.81
C ILE A 141 -14.65 -13.96 -19.38
N GLN A 142 -13.61 -14.19 -18.59
CA GLN A 142 -12.66 -13.16 -18.16
C GLN A 142 -11.23 -13.68 -18.34
N VAL A 143 -10.34 -12.81 -18.80
CA VAL A 143 -8.88 -13.02 -18.83
C VAL A 143 -8.19 -11.73 -18.39
N PHE A 144 -6.94 -11.82 -17.94
CA PHE A 144 -6.10 -10.64 -17.84
C PHE A 144 -5.33 -10.43 -19.15
N TRP A 145 -5.08 -9.17 -19.51
CA TRP A 145 -4.22 -8.75 -20.60
C TRP A 145 -3.25 -7.70 -20.07
N THR A 146 -1.97 -8.05 -20.02
CA THR A 146 -0.87 -7.13 -19.73
C THR A 146 -0.55 -6.37 -21.00
N ALA A 147 -0.71 -5.05 -20.96
CA ALA A 147 -0.40 -4.17 -22.08
C ALA A 147 1.09 -4.28 -22.48
N PRO A 148 1.44 -4.11 -23.76
CA PRO A 148 2.83 -4.13 -24.20
C PRO A 148 3.65 -2.97 -23.57
N PRO A 149 4.99 -3.03 -23.65
CA PRO A 149 5.85 -1.90 -23.30
C PRO A 149 5.59 -0.69 -24.19
N SER A 150 6.08 0.47 -23.75
CA SER A 150 5.92 1.76 -24.43
C SER A 150 6.50 1.74 -25.84
N GLY A 151 6.01 2.61 -26.73
CA GLY A 151 6.38 2.62 -28.15
C GLY A 151 5.64 1.57 -29.00
N SER A 152 4.79 0.74 -28.40
CA SER A 152 4.02 -0.30 -29.11
C SER A 152 2.78 0.23 -29.85
N GLY A 153 2.43 1.50 -29.66
CA GLY A 153 1.42 2.21 -30.45
C GLY A 153 -0.02 1.91 -30.03
N CYS A 154 -0.86 1.45 -30.97
CA CYS A 154 -2.23 1.06 -30.65
C CYS A 154 -2.43 -0.45 -30.79
N VAL A 155 -3.17 -1.03 -29.86
CA VAL A 155 -3.51 -2.46 -29.82
C VAL A 155 -5.00 -2.66 -30.03
N PHE A 156 -5.35 -3.66 -30.83
CA PHE A 156 -6.71 -4.14 -31.02
C PHE A 156 -6.91 -5.46 -30.28
N LEU A 157 -7.74 -5.42 -29.24
CA LEU A 157 -8.32 -6.61 -28.63
C LEU A 157 -9.51 -7.05 -29.47
N LYS A 158 -9.41 -8.20 -30.15
CA LYS A 158 -10.47 -8.73 -31.03
C LYS A 158 -10.99 -10.08 -30.52
N ALA A 159 -12.30 -10.21 -30.34
CA ALA A 159 -12.96 -11.46 -29.98
C ALA A 159 -13.79 -12.06 -31.14
N SER A 160 -13.50 -13.30 -31.50
CA SER A 160 -14.38 -14.15 -32.32
C SER A 160 -15.31 -14.94 -31.42
N ILE A 161 -16.59 -15.11 -31.80
CA ILE A 161 -17.58 -15.83 -30.98
C ILE A 161 -18.30 -16.91 -31.79
N VAL A 162 -18.38 -18.13 -31.21
CA VAL A 162 -19.05 -19.29 -31.80
C VAL A 162 -20.38 -19.57 -31.10
N GLN A 163 -21.48 -19.36 -31.81
CA GLN A 163 -22.85 -19.66 -31.36
C GLN A 163 -23.47 -20.74 -32.26
N LYS A 164 -23.43 -22.01 -31.79
CA LYS A 164 -23.89 -23.21 -32.53
C LYS A 164 -23.05 -23.50 -33.79
N ARG A 165 -23.61 -23.26 -34.99
CA ARG A 165 -22.95 -23.43 -36.31
C ARG A 165 -22.62 -22.07 -36.96
N ILE A 166 -22.75 -20.98 -36.21
CA ILE A 166 -22.58 -19.61 -36.68
C ILE A 166 -21.38 -19.03 -35.92
N ILE A 167 -20.43 -18.46 -36.65
CA ILE A 167 -19.34 -17.67 -36.09
C ILE A 167 -19.61 -16.20 -36.39
N TYR A 168 -19.41 -15.37 -35.38
CA TYR A 168 -19.38 -13.93 -35.50
C TYR A 168 -17.90 -13.49 -35.47
N PHE A 169 -17.48 -12.78 -36.52
CA PHE A 169 -16.09 -12.46 -36.84
C PHE A 169 -15.68 -11.05 -36.39
N GLN A 170 -14.39 -10.75 -36.55
CA GLN A 170 -13.62 -9.72 -35.82
C GLN A 170 -13.67 -8.30 -36.42
N ASP A 171 -14.37 -8.12 -37.54
CA ASP A 171 -14.26 -6.93 -38.36
C ASP A 171 -15.37 -5.92 -38.00
N GLU A 172 -15.02 -5.07 -37.03
CA GLU A 172 -15.71 -3.87 -36.54
C GLU A 172 -17.04 -4.08 -35.78
N GLY A 173 -17.09 -3.53 -34.55
CA GLY A 173 -18.27 -3.58 -33.68
C GLY A 173 -17.91 -3.81 -32.21
N LEU A 174 -18.90 -4.23 -31.42
CA LEU A 174 -18.78 -4.43 -29.96
C LEU A 174 -17.82 -5.55 -29.52
N LEU A 175 -17.24 -6.30 -30.44
CA LEU A 175 -16.27 -7.38 -30.16
C LEU A 175 -14.81 -6.99 -30.39
N THR A 176 -14.57 -5.73 -30.77
CA THR A 176 -13.24 -5.17 -30.99
C THR A 176 -13.08 -3.89 -30.17
N LYS A 177 -12.07 -3.84 -29.29
CA LYS A 177 -11.68 -2.62 -28.55
C LYS A 177 -10.30 -2.20 -29.03
N LYS A 178 -10.20 -1.00 -29.60
CA LYS A 178 -8.92 -0.31 -29.81
C LYS A 178 -8.53 0.36 -28.51
N LEU A 179 -7.30 0.13 -28.06
CA LEU A 179 -6.65 0.89 -27.00
C LEU A 179 -5.34 1.42 -27.57
N CYS A 180 -5.18 2.74 -27.59
CA CYS A 180 -3.89 3.34 -27.89
C CYS A 180 -3.09 3.53 -26.61
N GLU A 181 -1.77 3.52 -26.72
CA GLU A 181 -0.88 3.94 -25.66
C GLU A 181 -1.29 5.34 -25.17
N LYS A 182 -1.50 5.46 -23.87
CA LYS A 182 -1.76 6.74 -23.23
C LYS A 182 -0.46 7.49 -23.21
N GLU A 183 -0.41 8.67 -23.83
CA GLU A 183 0.70 9.60 -23.61
C GLU A 183 0.86 9.79 -22.11
N SER A 184 2.01 9.31 -21.64
CA SER A 184 2.32 9.31 -20.23
C SER A 184 2.63 10.75 -19.84
N LEU A 185 1.88 11.28 -18.86
CA LEU A 185 2.28 12.51 -18.15
C LEU A 185 3.48 12.27 -17.22
N TYR A 186 4.03 11.05 -17.22
CA TYR A 186 5.33 10.70 -16.66
C TYR A 186 6.31 10.55 -17.85
N GLY A 187 7.51 11.11 -17.74
CA GLY A 187 8.41 11.35 -18.88
C GLY A 187 8.65 10.17 -19.84
N ASP A 188 8.82 10.51 -21.13
CA ASP A 188 9.24 9.59 -22.19
C ASP A 188 10.55 8.88 -21.81
N THR A 189 10.49 7.60 -21.48
CA THR A 189 11.67 6.73 -21.35
C THR A 189 11.49 5.43 -22.11
N THR A 190 11.01 5.53 -23.36
CA THR A 190 11.26 4.59 -24.47
C THR A 190 10.74 5.21 -25.78
N ASP A 191 11.52 5.10 -26.87
CA ASP A 191 11.17 5.49 -28.25
C ASP A 191 10.90 6.97 -28.59
N LYS A 192 11.41 7.92 -27.80
CA LYS A 192 12.02 9.13 -28.39
C LYS A 192 13.52 8.89 -28.52
N PRO A 193 14.12 9.00 -29.73
CA PRO A 193 15.58 9.02 -29.81
C PRO A 193 16.06 10.22 -28.99
N LEU A 194 16.83 9.96 -27.93
CA LEU A 194 17.35 10.99 -27.03
C LEU A 194 18.00 12.08 -27.88
N LEU A 195 17.33 13.24 -27.94
CA LEU A 195 17.74 14.33 -28.79
C LEU A 195 19.08 14.82 -28.25
N ASP A 196 20.12 14.88 -29.09
CA ASP A 196 21.41 15.38 -28.63
C ASP A 196 21.21 16.80 -28.08
N CYS A 197 21.42 16.95 -26.76
CA CYS A 197 21.05 18.15 -26.04
C CYS A 197 21.72 19.37 -26.68
N CYS A 198 20.94 20.37 -27.07
CA CYS A 198 21.44 21.59 -27.69
C CYS A 198 21.64 22.74 -26.70
N ALA A 199 21.30 22.55 -25.42
CA ALA A 199 21.47 23.58 -24.39
C ALA A 199 22.95 23.91 -24.13
N CYS A 200 23.19 25.16 -23.71
CA CYS A 200 24.51 25.72 -23.47
C CYS A 200 24.74 26.03 -21.99
N GLY A 201 26.01 26.17 -21.62
CA GLY A 201 26.43 26.34 -20.24
C GLY A 201 26.11 25.11 -19.38
N THR A 202 25.89 25.35 -18.10
CA THR A 202 25.43 24.34 -17.13
C THR A 202 24.24 24.88 -16.34
N ALA A 203 23.42 23.97 -15.80
CA ALA A 203 22.34 24.32 -14.89
C ALA A 203 22.50 23.56 -13.57
N LYS A 204 22.22 24.25 -12.47
CA LYS A 204 22.18 23.68 -11.12
C LYS A 204 20.74 23.50 -10.70
N TYR A 205 20.43 22.33 -10.15
CA TYR A 205 19.11 21.91 -9.72
C TYR A 205 19.11 21.53 -8.25
N ARG A 206 17.95 21.69 -7.61
CA ARG A 206 17.63 21.09 -6.32
C ARG A 206 16.57 20.02 -6.54
N VAL A 207 16.90 18.77 -6.22
CA VAL A 207 15.92 17.68 -6.14
C VAL A 207 15.48 17.54 -4.69
N THR A 208 14.16 17.45 -4.48
CA THR A 208 13.51 17.32 -3.17
C THR A 208 12.57 16.13 -3.20
N PHE A 209 12.68 15.23 -2.23
CA PHE A 209 11.88 14.00 -2.14
C PHE A 209 10.85 14.07 -1.02
N TYR A 210 9.58 13.86 -1.37
CA TYR A 210 8.43 13.86 -0.48
C TYR A 210 7.87 12.44 -0.36
N GLY A 211 8.21 11.71 0.70
CA GLY A 211 7.55 10.45 1.02
C GLY A 211 6.08 10.67 1.39
N ASN A 212 5.17 10.03 0.64
CA ASN A 212 3.72 10.04 0.89
C ASN A 212 3.23 8.70 1.52
N TRP A 213 4.08 7.67 1.52
CA TRP A 213 3.82 6.38 2.14
C TRP A 213 3.65 6.54 3.65
N SER A 214 2.41 6.34 4.12
CA SER A 214 2.02 6.49 5.51
C SER A 214 0.83 5.58 5.80
N GLU A 215 0.64 5.16 7.06
CA GLU A 215 -0.48 4.30 7.44
C GLU A 215 -1.86 4.86 7.04
N LYS A 216 -1.99 6.19 6.98
CA LYS A 216 -3.24 6.84 6.55
C LYS A 216 -3.53 6.65 5.05
N ILE A 217 -2.50 6.59 4.22
CA ILE A 217 -2.63 6.53 2.74
C ILE A 217 -2.52 5.07 2.25
N HIS A 218 -1.67 4.28 2.90
CA HIS A 218 -1.40 2.87 2.60
C HIS A 218 -1.58 2.03 3.87
N PRO A 219 -2.83 1.77 4.32
CA PRO A 219 -3.12 1.14 5.62
C PRO A 219 -2.87 -0.37 5.67
N LYS A 220 -2.89 -1.05 4.51
CA LYS A 220 -2.75 -2.51 4.44
C LYS A 220 -1.33 -2.92 4.84
N ASP A 221 -1.24 -3.69 5.92
CA ASP A 221 -0.02 -4.26 6.49
C ASP A 221 1.11 -3.25 6.78
N TYR A 222 0.77 -1.97 7.03
CA TYR A 222 1.76 -0.90 7.19
C TYR A 222 2.75 -1.18 8.35
N PRO A 223 4.08 -1.18 8.11
CA PRO A 223 5.08 -1.57 9.10
C PRO A 223 5.33 -0.44 10.12
N ARG A 224 4.41 -0.28 11.07
CA ARG A 224 4.36 0.82 12.07
C ARG A 224 5.67 1.11 12.80
N ARG A 225 6.51 0.09 13.04
CA ARG A 225 7.77 0.21 13.79
C ARG A 225 9.02 0.34 12.90
N ALA A 226 8.97 -0.20 11.68
CA ALA A 226 10.14 -0.32 10.82
C ALA A 226 10.07 0.57 9.55
N ASN A 227 8.94 1.22 9.27
CA ASN A 227 8.76 2.08 8.10
C ASN A 227 9.84 3.16 7.98
N HIS A 228 10.58 3.14 6.87
CA HIS A 228 11.61 4.11 6.53
C HIS A 228 11.79 4.24 5.01
N TRP A 229 12.47 5.31 4.58
CA TRP A 229 13.13 5.35 3.28
C TRP A 229 14.63 5.21 3.49
N SER A 230 15.31 4.43 2.64
CA SER A 230 16.78 4.34 2.69
C SER A 230 17.44 5.66 2.27
N ALA A 231 18.77 5.73 2.35
CA ALA A 231 19.49 6.87 1.80
C ALA A 231 19.26 6.96 0.28
N ILE A 232 18.85 8.14 -0.21
CA ILE A 232 18.70 8.36 -1.65
C ILE A 232 20.09 8.43 -2.27
N ILE A 233 20.30 7.63 -3.32
CA ILE A 233 21.53 7.61 -4.13
C ILE A 233 21.16 7.77 -5.61
N GLY A 234 21.95 8.54 -6.34
CA GLY A 234 21.71 8.82 -7.75
C GLY A 234 22.84 9.59 -8.40
N ALA A 235 22.64 10.02 -9.64
CA ALA A 235 23.62 10.77 -10.40
C ALA A 235 22.95 11.69 -11.44
N SER A 236 23.61 12.80 -11.79
CA SER A 236 23.49 13.38 -13.13
C SER A 236 24.51 12.75 -14.06
N HIS A 237 24.07 12.31 -15.24
CA HIS A 237 24.86 11.46 -16.13
C HIS A 237 24.50 11.62 -17.62
N SER A 238 25.32 11.02 -18.48
CA SER A 238 25.08 10.93 -19.92
C SER A 238 24.16 9.75 -20.27
N LYS A 239 23.74 9.71 -21.55
CA LYS A 239 23.02 8.57 -22.14
C LYS A 239 23.81 7.25 -22.20
N ASN A 240 25.13 7.28 -21.96
CA ASN A 240 25.97 6.08 -21.96
C ASN A 240 25.94 5.32 -20.63
N TYR A 241 25.38 5.92 -19.57
CA TYR A 241 25.19 5.30 -18.27
C TYR A 241 23.71 5.13 -17.96
N VAL A 242 23.33 3.91 -17.60
CA VAL A 242 22.01 3.56 -17.08
C VAL A 242 22.17 3.17 -15.60
N LEU A 243 21.51 3.90 -14.71
CA LEU A 243 21.53 3.64 -13.26
C LEU A 243 20.68 2.42 -12.92
N TRP A 244 19.46 2.40 -13.47
CA TRP A 244 18.48 1.31 -13.48
C TRP A 244 17.45 1.66 -14.57
N GLU A 245 16.73 0.69 -15.14
CA GLU A 245 15.67 0.94 -16.12
C GLU A 245 14.60 -0.16 -16.08
N TYR A 246 13.36 0.16 -16.46
CA TYR A 246 12.30 -0.85 -16.56
C TYR A 246 12.61 -1.86 -17.66
N GLY A 247 12.46 -3.15 -17.36
CA GLY A 247 12.85 -4.24 -18.25
C GLY A 247 14.35 -4.53 -18.30
N GLY A 248 15.18 -3.73 -17.62
CA GLY A 248 16.57 -4.04 -17.32
C GLY A 248 16.72 -5.00 -16.14
N PHE A 249 17.96 -5.35 -15.78
CA PHE A 249 18.30 -6.12 -14.58
C PHE A 249 18.97 -5.21 -13.55
N ALA A 250 18.68 -5.39 -12.27
CA ALA A 250 19.36 -4.67 -11.19
C ALA A 250 20.85 -5.03 -11.13
N SER A 251 21.73 -4.02 -11.01
CA SER A 251 23.14 -4.22 -10.67
C SER A 251 23.30 -4.68 -9.23
N GLU A 252 24.51 -5.06 -8.83
CA GLU A 252 24.82 -5.39 -7.43
C GLU A 252 24.63 -4.16 -6.52
N GLY A 253 24.97 -2.95 -7.01
CA GLY A 253 24.64 -1.69 -6.34
C GLY A 253 23.13 -1.47 -6.16
N VAL A 254 22.33 -1.67 -7.22
CA VAL A 254 20.86 -1.52 -7.14
C VAL A 254 20.26 -2.55 -6.18
N LYS A 255 20.73 -3.80 -6.23
CA LYS A 255 20.33 -4.88 -5.33
C LYS A 255 20.61 -4.55 -3.86
N GLN A 256 21.79 -4.03 -3.54
CA GLN A 256 22.13 -3.65 -2.16
C GLN A 256 21.33 -2.45 -1.64
N VAL A 257 20.90 -1.55 -2.51
CA VAL A 257 19.89 -0.54 -2.14
C VAL A 257 18.54 -1.22 -1.89
N ALA A 258 18.10 -2.09 -2.80
CA ALA A 258 16.80 -2.77 -2.77
C ALA A 258 16.56 -3.66 -1.54
N GLU A 259 17.54 -4.50 -1.18
CA GLU A 259 17.39 -5.52 -0.13
C GLU A 259 17.87 -5.04 1.26
N LEU A 260 18.84 -4.11 1.29
CA LEU A 260 19.54 -3.71 2.53
C LEU A 260 19.47 -2.21 2.83
N GLY A 261 18.93 -1.39 1.92
CA GLY A 261 18.94 0.06 2.03
C GLY A 261 20.34 0.68 1.98
N SER A 262 21.36 -0.06 1.51
CA SER A 262 22.76 0.34 1.54
C SER A 262 23.19 1.03 0.23
N PRO A 263 23.51 2.33 0.25
CA PRO A 263 23.94 3.05 -0.96
C PRO A 263 25.42 2.83 -1.31
N VAL A 264 26.21 2.15 -0.46
CA VAL A 264 27.67 2.10 -0.55
C VAL A 264 28.13 1.53 -1.89
N LYS A 265 27.63 0.35 -2.24
CA LYS A 265 27.99 -0.32 -3.51
C LYS A 265 27.51 0.47 -4.72
N MET A 266 26.35 1.11 -4.62
CA MET A 266 25.82 1.95 -5.70
C MET A 266 26.68 3.20 -5.94
N GLU A 267 27.21 3.82 -4.87
CA GLU A 267 28.13 4.95 -4.99
C GLU A 267 29.47 4.55 -5.63
N GLU A 268 30.00 3.36 -5.32
CA GLU A 268 31.18 2.80 -6.02
C GLU A 268 30.90 2.66 -7.52
N GLU A 269 29.78 2.02 -7.90
CA GLU A 269 29.40 1.80 -9.31
C GLU A 269 29.21 3.12 -10.08
N ILE A 270 28.60 4.13 -9.46
CA ILE A 270 28.45 5.47 -10.04
C ILE A 270 29.82 6.13 -10.23
N ARG A 271 30.70 6.13 -9.22
CA ARG A 271 32.03 6.77 -9.31
C ARG A 271 32.93 6.09 -10.33
N GLN A 272 32.81 4.78 -10.53
CA GLN A 272 33.53 4.03 -11.55
C GLN A 272 33.18 4.42 -13.00
N LYS A 273 32.09 5.16 -13.23
CA LYS A 273 31.73 5.68 -14.56
C LYS A 273 32.49 6.94 -14.96
N GLY A 274 33.25 7.56 -14.05
CA GLY A 274 34.15 8.67 -14.36
C GLY A 274 33.45 9.81 -15.08
N ASP A 275 33.94 10.17 -16.27
CA ASP A 275 33.46 11.30 -17.06
C ASP A 275 31.99 11.21 -17.49
N GLU A 276 31.37 10.03 -17.49
CA GLU A 276 29.94 9.87 -17.85
C GLU A 276 28.98 10.38 -16.75
N VAL A 277 29.51 10.70 -15.55
CA VAL A 277 28.77 11.23 -14.40
C VAL A 277 29.29 12.63 -14.05
N LEU A 278 28.39 13.57 -13.77
CA LEU A 278 28.76 14.95 -13.39
C LEU A 278 28.62 15.21 -11.88
N THR A 279 27.56 14.69 -11.24
CA THR A 279 27.36 14.86 -9.80
C THR A 279 26.72 13.61 -9.21
N VAL A 280 27.27 13.10 -8.11
CA VAL A 280 26.66 12.03 -7.31
C VAL A 280 25.63 12.65 -6.37
N ILE A 281 24.37 12.24 -6.50
CA ILE A 281 23.24 12.73 -5.71
C ILE A 281 23.12 11.86 -4.46
N LYS A 282 23.21 12.46 -3.27
CA LYS A 282 23.12 11.77 -1.98
C LYS A 282 22.18 12.50 -1.04
N MET A 283 21.22 11.81 -0.43
CA MET A 283 20.41 12.34 0.67
C MET A 283 20.34 11.39 1.87
N LYS A 284 20.03 11.94 3.04
CA LYS A 284 19.87 11.17 4.28
C LYS A 284 18.61 10.31 4.23
N ALA A 285 18.71 9.09 4.78
CA ALA A 285 17.59 8.19 5.02
C ALA A 285 16.52 8.84 5.92
N GLN A 286 15.27 8.41 5.78
CA GLN A 286 14.13 8.95 6.51
C GLN A 286 13.52 7.92 7.47
N TRP A 287 13.71 8.15 8.77
CA TRP A 287 13.14 7.35 9.86
C TRP A 287 12.29 8.25 10.77
N PRO A 288 11.00 7.95 11.01
CA PRO A 288 10.15 7.03 10.24
C PRO A 288 9.95 7.51 8.78
N ALA A 289 9.33 6.71 7.92
CA ALA A 289 9.14 7.05 6.50
C ALA A 289 8.42 8.40 6.30
N TRP A 290 7.31 8.61 7.02
CA TRP A 290 6.49 9.82 6.91
C TRP A 290 6.56 10.69 8.16
N GLN A 291 6.69 12.00 7.93
CA GLN A 291 6.53 13.08 8.92
C GLN A 291 5.97 14.31 8.19
N PRO A 292 5.13 15.15 8.83
CA PRO A 292 4.66 16.36 8.20
C PRO A 292 5.79 17.40 8.12
N LEU A 293 5.73 18.28 7.10
CA LEU A 293 6.83 19.19 6.74
C LEU A 293 7.24 20.18 7.85
N ASN A 294 6.34 20.47 8.80
CA ASN A 294 6.62 21.30 9.96
C ASN A 294 7.40 20.57 11.08
N VAL A 295 7.49 19.24 11.03
CA VAL A 295 8.26 18.40 11.96
C VAL A 295 9.58 17.98 11.34
N ARG A 296 9.59 17.61 10.05
CA ARG A 296 10.81 17.23 9.31
C ARG A 296 10.77 17.80 7.89
N ALA A 297 11.79 18.56 7.54
CA ALA A 297 12.01 19.00 6.16
C ALA A 297 12.14 17.80 5.22
N ALA A 298 11.60 17.93 4.01
CA ALA A 298 11.82 16.96 2.94
C ALA A 298 13.33 16.90 2.60
N PRO A 299 13.95 15.71 2.50
CA PRO A 299 15.33 15.60 2.08
C PRO A 299 15.50 16.19 0.68
N SER A 300 16.58 16.94 0.50
CA SER A 300 16.94 17.54 -0.76
C SER A 300 18.46 17.49 -0.97
N ALA A 301 18.87 17.45 -2.24
CA ALA A 301 20.26 17.60 -2.66
C ALA A 301 20.33 18.50 -3.88
N GLU A 302 21.50 19.12 -4.08
CA GLU A 302 21.76 19.93 -5.26
C GLU A 302 22.71 19.19 -6.20
N PHE A 303 22.48 19.31 -7.50
CA PHE A 303 23.30 18.68 -8.54
C PHE A 303 23.40 19.59 -9.76
N SER A 304 24.42 19.34 -10.59
CA SER A 304 24.61 20.08 -11.85
C SER A 304 24.36 19.17 -13.04
N VAL A 305 23.90 19.76 -14.13
CA VAL A 305 23.81 19.15 -15.46
C VAL A 305 24.52 20.01 -16.49
N ASP A 306 25.02 19.37 -17.54
CA ASP A 306 25.61 20.02 -18.71
C ASP A 306 25.12 19.32 -19.99
N ARG A 307 25.54 19.85 -21.15
CA ARG A 307 25.09 19.38 -22.46
C ARG A 307 25.34 17.88 -22.72
N THR A 308 26.36 17.26 -22.11
CA THR A 308 26.63 15.83 -22.27
C THR A 308 26.00 14.99 -21.17
N ARG A 309 25.79 15.58 -19.99
CA ARG A 309 25.28 14.94 -18.76
C ARG A 309 24.02 15.65 -18.30
N HIS A 310 23.01 15.58 -19.17
CA HIS A 310 21.72 16.25 -19.03
C HIS A 310 20.63 15.37 -18.39
N LEU A 311 20.90 14.08 -18.21
CA LEU A 311 19.99 13.12 -17.59
C LEU A 311 20.21 13.05 -16.08
N MET A 312 19.16 12.74 -15.33
CA MET A 312 19.22 12.48 -13.89
C MET A 312 18.50 11.19 -13.53
N SER A 313 19.17 10.35 -12.73
CA SER A 313 18.58 9.13 -12.16
C SER A 313 18.84 9.06 -10.66
N PHE A 314 17.92 8.48 -9.90
CA PHE A 314 18.13 8.12 -8.50
C PHE A 314 17.26 6.93 -8.11
N LEU A 315 17.57 6.32 -6.97
CA LEU A 315 16.72 5.33 -6.30
C LEU A 315 16.77 5.46 -4.77
N THR A 316 15.73 4.97 -4.11
CA THR A 316 15.65 4.74 -2.66
C THR A 316 14.69 3.60 -2.36
N MET A 317 15.02 2.80 -1.35
CA MET A 317 14.26 1.63 -0.93
C MET A 317 13.09 2.06 -0.04
N LEU A 318 11.92 1.47 -0.30
CA LEU A 318 10.77 1.50 0.59
C LEU A 318 10.98 0.42 1.65
N GLY A 319 11.30 0.81 2.89
CA GLY A 319 11.76 -0.12 3.92
C GLY A 319 10.78 -0.32 5.08
N PRO A 320 10.59 -1.55 5.61
CA PRO A 320 11.04 -2.82 5.06
C PRO A 320 10.26 -3.21 3.79
N SER A 321 10.95 -3.88 2.88
CA SER A 321 10.37 -4.61 1.75
C SER A 321 11.34 -5.72 1.33
N PRO A 322 10.93 -6.64 0.43
CA PRO A 322 11.83 -7.66 -0.12
C PRO A 322 12.96 -7.00 -0.94
N ASP A 323 12.58 -6.22 -1.96
CA ASP A 323 13.49 -5.55 -2.88
C ASP A 323 12.87 -4.30 -3.54
N TRP A 324 11.92 -3.64 -2.88
CA TRP A 324 11.08 -2.59 -3.49
C TRP A 324 11.68 -1.19 -3.35
N ASN A 325 11.79 -0.50 -4.48
CA ASN A 325 12.35 0.85 -4.56
C ASN A 325 11.36 1.85 -5.18
N VAL A 326 11.71 3.14 -5.08
CA VAL A 326 11.18 4.22 -5.92
C VAL A 326 12.35 5.02 -6.48
N GLY A 327 12.14 5.71 -7.60
CA GLY A 327 13.17 6.54 -8.21
C GLY A 327 12.75 7.19 -9.51
N LEU A 328 13.66 7.94 -10.11
CA LEU A 328 13.63 8.30 -11.53
C LEU A 328 14.77 7.62 -12.27
N SER A 329 14.54 7.29 -13.54
CA SER A 329 15.54 6.78 -14.46
C SER A 329 15.58 7.71 -15.67
N ALA A 330 16.78 8.14 -16.06
CA ALA A 330 17.07 8.91 -17.26
C ALA A 330 16.19 10.16 -17.48
N GLU A 331 15.81 10.88 -16.42
CA GLU A 331 15.00 12.09 -16.52
C GLU A 331 15.78 13.20 -17.23
N ASP A 332 15.31 13.64 -18.40
CA ASP A 332 16.00 14.63 -19.23
C ASP A 332 15.66 16.07 -18.80
N LEU A 333 16.68 16.82 -18.38
CA LEU A 333 16.54 18.22 -17.96
C LEU A 333 16.87 19.22 -19.08
N CYS A 334 17.23 18.75 -20.27
CA CYS A 334 17.46 19.56 -21.46
C CYS A 334 16.18 19.72 -22.29
N THR A 335 15.89 20.94 -22.77
CA THR A 335 14.70 21.20 -23.59
C THR A 335 15.02 21.28 -25.08
N LYS A 336 13.99 21.04 -25.92
CA LYS A 336 14.10 21.15 -27.39
C LYS A 336 14.41 22.57 -27.87
N GLU A 337 14.13 23.56 -27.03
CA GLU A 337 14.39 24.98 -27.22
C GLU A 337 15.82 25.37 -26.81
N CYS A 338 16.71 24.39 -26.60
CA CYS A 338 18.10 24.57 -26.15
C CYS A 338 18.21 25.28 -24.79
N GLY A 339 17.22 25.03 -23.92
CA GLY A 339 17.16 25.51 -22.54
C GLY A 339 17.25 24.39 -21.51
N TRP A 340 17.03 24.78 -20.26
CA TRP A 340 17.07 23.91 -19.09
C TRP A 340 15.69 23.90 -18.43
N VAL A 341 15.08 22.73 -18.18
CA VAL A 341 13.72 22.62 -17.60
C VAL A 341 13.63 23.40 -16.28
N GLN A 342 12.66 24.31 -16.11
CA GLN A 342 12.57 25.07 -14.85
C GLN A 342 12.20 24.18 -13.66
N LYS A 343 11.24 23.25 -13.86
CA LYS A 343 10.64 22.46 -12.79
C LYS A 343 10.02 21.17 -13.30
N VAL A 344 10.41 20.04 -12.72
CA VAL A 344 9.75 18.73 -12.86
C VAL A 344 9.08 18.39 -11.54
N VAL A 345 7.84 17.87 -11.59
CA VAL A 345 7.14 17.32 -10.43
C VAL A 345 6.58 15.97 -10.83
N GLN A 346 7.08 14.91 -10.21
CA GLN A 346 6.75 13.54 -10.59
C GLN A 346 6.25 12.75 -9.37
N ASP A 347 5.06 12.18 -9.46
CA ASP A 347 4.55 11.20 -8.51
C ASP A 347 5.17 9.83 -8.79
N LEU A 348 5.48 9.07 -7.74
CA LEU A 348 6.24 7.81 -7.80
C LEU A 348 5.43 6.65 -7.20
N ILE A 349 5.44 5.52 -7.91
CA ILE A 349 4.95 4.22 -7.43
C ILE A 349 6.15 3.29 -7.16
N PRO A 350 6.01 2.25 -6.32
CA PRO A 350 7.10 1.31 -6.09
C PRO A 350 7.36 0.42 -7.31
N TRP A 351 8.61 0.02 -7.46
CA TRP A 351 9.07 -0.97 -8.42
C TRP A 351 9.90 -2.06 -7.73
N ASP A 352 9.81 -3.25 -8.30
CA ASP A 352 10.42 -4.51 -7.87
C ASP A 352 11.77 -4.66 -8.60
N ALA A 353 12.83 -5.00 -7.86
CA ALA A 353 14.19 -5.09 -8.40
C ALA A 353 14.47 -6.46 -9.07
N GLY A 354 13.59 -7.44 -8.89
CA GLY A 354 13.71 -8.79 -9.41
C GLY A 354 14.73 -9.66 -8.68
N THR A 355 15.10 -9.33 -7.44
CA THR A 355 16.15 -10.02 -6.66
C THR A 355 15.62 -10.77 -5.44
N ASP A 356 14.47 -10.39 -4.87
CA ASP A 356 13.80 -11.14 -3.79
C ASP A 356 12.30 -11.35 -4.07
N SER A 357 11.86 -12.60 -3.98
CA SER A 357 10.50 -13.06 -4.27
C SER A 357 9.54 -12.97 -3.06
N GLY A 358 9.82 -12.11 -2.08
CA GLY A 358 8.91 -11.78 -0.98
C GLY A 358 7.64 -11.08 -1.48
N VAL A 359 6.53 -11.21 -0.75
CA VAL A 359 5.20 -10.74 -1.21
C VAL A 359 4.59 -9.63 -0.35
N SER A 360 5.23 -9.27 0.76
CA SER A 360 4.78 -8.24 1.71
C SER A 360 5.99 -7.54 2.34
N TYR A 361 5.77 -6.37 2.96
CA TYR A 361 6.84 -5.54 3.55
C TYR A 361 7.79 -6.30 4.48
N GLU A 362 7.26 -7.20 5.33
CA GLU A 362 8.01 -7.97 6.33
C GLU A 362 8.11 -9.46 5.95
N SER A 363 8.08 -9.77 4.64
CA SER A 363 8.34 -11.13 4.14
C SER A 363 9.78 -11.57 4.45
N PRO A 364 10.04 -12.84 4.83
CA PRO A 364 11.40 -13.36 4.93
C PRO A 364 12.07 -13.42 3.56
N ASN A 365 13.37 -13.10 3.50
CA ASN A 365 14.16 -13.10 2.28
C ASN A 365 14.04 -14.43 1.53
N LYS A 366 13.74 -14.34 0.24
CA LYS A 366 13.53 -15.46 -0.68
C LYS A 366 14.12 -15.11 -2.05
N PRO A 367 15.43 -15.33 -2.28
CA PRO A 367 16.12 -14.89 -3.50
C PRO A 367 15.45 -15.35 -4.79
N SER A 368 15.26 -14.42 -5.73
CA SER A 368 14.72 -14.67 -7.07
C SER A 368 15.80 -15.31 -7.96
N VAL A 369 15.58 -16.56 -8.38
CA VAL A 369 16.54 -17.35 -9.16
C VAL A 369 15.85 -18.03 -10.35
N PRO A 370 16.16 -17.65 -11.61
CA PRO A 370 17.07 -16.58 -12.01
C PRO A 370 16.57 -15.19 -11.57
N GLN A 371 17.47 -14.20 -11.57
CA GLN A 371 17.10 -12.81 -11.33
C GLN A 371 16.06 -12.37 -12.37
N GLU A 372 15.02 -11.69 -11.91
CA GLU A 372 13.96 -11.16 -12.77
C GLU A 372 14.29 -9.73 -13.25
N LYS A 373 13.48 -9.19 -14.15
CA LYS A 373 13.64 -7.84 -14.69
C LYS A 373 12.95 -6.81 -13.82
N ILE A 374 13.54 -5.62 -13.70
CA ILE A 374 12.95 -4.50 -12.97
C ILE A 374 11.58 -4.15 -13.58
N ARG A 375 10.55 -4.10 -12.73
CA ARG A 375 9.16 -3.87 -13.14
C ARG A 375 8.43 -2.98 -12.12
N PRO A 376 7.46 -2.14 -12.52
CA PRO A 376 6.59 -1.48 -11.56
C PRO A 376 5.75 -2.54 -10.80
N LEU A 377 5.46 -2.29 -9.52
CA LEU A 377 4.44 -3.07 -8.82
C LEU A 377 3.06 -2.76 -9.38
N THR A 378 2.17 -3.75 -9.39
CA THR A 378 0.76 -3.56 -9.74
C THR A 378 -0.17 -3.96 -8.59
N SER A 379 -1.40 -3.43 -8.62
CA SER A 379 -2.46 -3.76 -7.67
C SER A 379 -2.95 -5.21 -7.76
N LEU A 380 -2.45 -6.01 -8.70
CA LEU A 380 -2.86 -7.40 -8.91
C LEU A 380 -1.71 -8.41 -8.70
N ASP A 381 -0.51 -7.95 -8.35
CA ASP A 381 0.71 -8.79 -8.29
C ASP A 381 0.55 -10.05 -7.41
N HIS A 382 0.01 -9.89 -6.19
CA HIS A 382 -0.24 -11.02 -5.28
C HIS A 382 -1.29 -10.65 -4.21
N PRO A 383 -2.23 -11.53 -3.82
CA PRO A 383 -3.27 -11.20 -2.84
C PRO A 383 -2.75 -10.68 -1.47
N GLN A 384 -1.56 -11.16 -1.07
CA GLN A 384 -0.88 -10.73 0.17
C GLN A 384 -0.04 -9.45 0.00
N SER A 385 0.07 -8.89 -1.20
CA SER A 385 0.76 -7.60 -1.40
C SER A 385 0.01 -6.48 -0.69
N PRO A 386 0.70 -5.57 0.02
CA PRO A 386 0.07 -4.43 0.68
C PRO A 386 -0.52 -3.43 -0.33
N PHE A 387 -0.13 -3.52 -1.60
CA PHE A 387 -0.70 -2.72 -2.70
C PHE A 387 -1.83 -3.45 -3.45
N TYR A 388 -2.17 -4.68 -3.06
CA TYR A 388 -3.17 -5.48 -3.78
C TYR A 388 -4.60 -5.00 -3.54
N ASP A 389 -5.30 -4.75 -4.64
CA ASP A 389 -6.71 -4.41 -4.74
C ASP A 389 -7.43 -5.42 -5.67
N PRO A 390 -8.46 -6.16 -5.21
CA PRO A 390 -9.19 -7.11 -6.04
C PRO A 390 -9.96 -6.46 -7.22
N GLU A 391 -10.24 -5.16 -7.16
CA GLU A 391 -10.82 -4.37 -8.26
C GLU A 391 -9.75 -3.91 -9.27
N GLY A 392 -8.46 -4.00 -8.90
CA GLY A 392 -7.32 -3.55 -9.69
C GLY A 392 -7.17 -2.03 -9.71
N GLY A 393 -6.58 -1.49 -10.79
CA GLY A 393 -6.35 -0.05 -10.94
C GLY A 393 -4.94 0.40 -10.55
N ALA A 394 -4.70 1.72 -10.59
CA ALA A 394 -3.37 2.29 -10.33
C ALA A 394 -3.05 2.34 -8.82
N ILE A 395 -1.83 1.97 -8.43
CA ILE A 395 -1.34 2.13 -7.05
C ILE A 395 -1.29 3.61 -6.69
N THR A 396 -1.84 3.98 -5.53
CA THR A 396 -1.73 5.33 -4.97
C THR A 396 -0.24 5.69 -4.77
N PRO A 397 0.26 6.82 -5.33
CA PRO A 397 1.67 7.20 -5.24
C PRO A 397 2.23 7.19 -3.81
N VAL A 398 3.36 6.50 -3.64
CA VAL A 398 4.06 6.35 -2.35
C VAL A 398 5.05 7.48 -2.09
N ALA A 399 5.45 8.22 -3.13
CA ALA A 399 6.28 9.40 -3.00
C ALA A 399 6.01 10.41 -4.12
N ARG A 400 6.54 11.62 -3.96
CA ARG A 400 6.61 12.66 -4.99
C ARG A 400 8.01 13.23 -5.00
N VAL A 401 8.60 13.41 -6.17
CA VAL A 401 9.85 14.12 -6.35
C VAL A 401 9.59 15.46 -7.05
N MET A 402 10.30 16.50 -6.61
CA MET A 402 10.31 17.80 -7.26
C MET A 402 11.76 18.17 -7.58
N VAL A 403 12.04 18.41 -8.86
CA VAL A 403 13.34 18.88 -9.36
C VAL A 403 13.15 20.31 -9.82
N GLU A 404 13.86 21.26 -9.21
CA GLU A 404 13.69 22.69 -9.46
C GLU A 404 15.03 23.33 -9.81
N ARG A 405 15.08 24.09 -10.91
CA ARG A 405 16.27 24.83 -11.34
C ARG A 405 16.53 25.98 -10.36
N ILE A 406 17.78 26.13 -9.93
CA ILE A 406 18.19 27.12 -8.92
C ILE A 406 19.25 28.11 -9.44
N ALA A 407 20.04 27.71 -10.44
CA ALA A 407 21.03 28.57 -11.09
C ALA A 407 21.33 28.07 -12.52
N ARG A 408 21.83 28.97 -13.37
CA ARG A 408 22.45 28.67 -14.67
C ARG A 408 23.83 29.35 -14.71
N LYS A 409 24.83 28.72 -15.36
CA LYS A 409 26.19 29.25 -15.48
C LYS A 409 26.71 29.14 -16.92
N GLY A 410 27.43 30.15 -17.37
CA GLY A 410 27.95 30.25 -18.74
C GLY A 410 26.92 30.77 -19.74
N GLU A 411 27.36 31.00 -20.98
CA GLU A 411 26.49 31.52 -22.06
C GLU A 411 25.30 30.58 -22.31
N GLN A 412 24.10 31.16 -22.32
CA GLN A 412 22.85 30.45 -22.57
C GLN A 412 22.43 30.64 -24.03
N CYS A 413 21.91 29.57 -24.66
CA CYS A 413 21.51 29.57 -26.08
C CYS A 413 20.06 29.16 -26.29
N ASN A 414 19.21 29.34 -25.26
CA ASN A 414 17.78 29.08 -25.32
C ASN A 414 17.08 29.94 -26.38
N ILE A 415 16.32 29.30 -27.26
CA ILE A 415 15.61 29.93 -28.40
C ILE A 415 14.45 30.82 -27.91
N VAL A 416 13.82 30.44 -26.79
CA VAL A 416 12.74 31.19 -26.14
C VAL A 416 13.32 31.95 -24.95
N PRO A 417 13.00 33.25 -24.74
CA PRO A 417 13.46 34.00 -23.58
C PRO A 417 13.01 33.37 -22.26
N ASP A 418 13.98 33.04 -21.42
CA ASP A 418 13.77 32.44 -20.10
C ASP A 418 14.01 33.48 -19.02
N ASN A 419 12.94 34.22 -18.73
CA ASN A 419 12.91 35.40 -17.84
C ASN A 419 12.71 35.02 -16.36
N VAL A 420 12.99 33.77 -15.95
CA VAL A 420 12.98 33.39 -14.53
C VAL A 420 14.28 33.92 -13.90
N ASP A 421 14.14 34.69 -12.83
CA ASP A 421 15.26 35.19 -12.01
C ASP A 421 15.93 34.02 -11.24
N ASP A 422 16.65 33.16 -11.96
CA ASP A 422 17.59 32.23 -11.33
C ASP A 422 18.68 33.04 -10.59
N ILE A 423 19.28 32.46 -9.55
CA ILE A 423 20.40 33.11 -8.87
C ILE A 423 21.60 33.10 -9.83
N VAL A 424 21.85 34.23 -10.50
CA VAL A 424 23.07 34.51 -11.26
C VAL A 424 24.21 34.68 -10.26
N ALA A 425 24.70 33.56 -9.74
CA ALA A 425 25.89 33.53 -8.92
C ALA A 425 27.10 33.61 -9.86
N ASP A 426 27.78 34.75 -9.85
CA ASP A 426 29.15 34.91 -10.33
C ASP A 426 30.09 34.09 -9.43
N ILE A 427 29.99 32.77 -9.52
CA ILE A 427 30.86 31.82 -8.83
C ILE A 427 32.21 31.90 -9.53
N ALA A 428 33.09 32.73 -8.98
CA ALA A 428 34.52 32.72 -9.23
C ALA A 428 35.05 31.28 -9.19
N GLN A 429 36.10 30.99 -9.95
CA GLN A 429 36.64 29.63 -10.07
C GLN A 429 37.03 29.07 -8.71
N GLU A 430 36.26 28.13 -8.19
CA GLU A 430 36.79 27.11 -7.28
C GLU A 430 37.63 26.17 -8.15
N GLU A 431 38.94 26.38 -8.12
CA GLU A 431 39.90 25.41 -8.64
C GLU A 431 39.72 24.09 -7.85
N LYS A 432 39.73 22.96 -8.55
CA LYS A 432 39.70 21.64 -7.90
C LYS A 432 40.99 21.48 -7.07
N GLU A 433 40.87 21.52 -5.75
CA GLU A 433 41.82 20.82 -4.90
C GLU A 433 41.45 19.32 -4.93
N GLU A 434 42.31 18.50 -5.51
CA GLU A 434 42.29 17.04 -5.30
C GLU A 434 42.69 16.78 -3.85
N ASP A 435 41.70 16.52 -2.97
CA ASP A 435 41.94 16.18 -1.57
C ASP A 435 42.47 14.74 -1.48
N ASP A 436 43.78 14.60 -1.67
CA ASP A 436 44.60 13.37 -1.68
C ASP A 436 44.68 12.69 -0.28
N THR A 437 43.64 12.84 0.56
CA THR A 437 43.59 12.29 1.92
C THR A 437 43.23 10.80 1.92
N PRO A 438 44.06 9.93 2.53
CA PRO A 438 43.74 8.52 2.66
C PRO A 438 42.48 8.29 3.51
N GLU A 439 41.55 7.48 3.02
CA GLU A 439 40.26 7.16 3.67
C GLU A 439 40.42 6.46 5.05
N THR A 440 41.63 6.06 5.42
CA THR A 440 41.99 5.47 6.72
C THR A 440 42.12 6.49 7.86
N CYS A 441 42.04 7.80 7.59
CA CYS A 441 42.33 8.87 8.53
C CYS A 441 41.09 9.76 8.78
N ILE A 442 40.47 9.68 9.97
CA ILE A 442 39.29 10.45 10.34
C ILE A 442 39.73 11.73 11.05
N TYR A 443 39.56 12.90 10.41
CA TYR A 443 39.87 14.21 11.00
C TYR A 443 38.65 14.91 11.61
N SER A 444 38.89 15.99 12.37
CA SER A 444 37.89 16.99 12.70
C SER A 444 37.59 17.88 11.49
N ASN A 445 36.51 18.66 11.59
CA ASN A 445 36.36 19.82 10.72
C ASN A 445 37.58 20.74 10.88
N TRP A 446 37.94 21.45 9.80
CA TRP A 446 38.92 22.53 9.86
C TRP A 446 38.46 23.66 10.78
N SER A 447 39.41 24.30 11.46
CA SER A 447 39.20 25.59 12.12
C SER A 447 38.80 26.66 11.08
N PRO A 448 38.20 27.78 11.53
CA PRO A 448 38.21 29.00 10.74
C PRO A 448 39.64 29.37 10.32
N TRP A 449 39.77 30.04 9.19
CA TRP A 449 41.04 30.63 8.75
C TRP A 449 41.51 31.72 9.73
N SER A 450 42.82 31.79 9.96
CA SER A 450 43.45 32.89 10.70
C SER A 450 43.27 34.24 10.00
N ALA A 451 43.54 35.32 10.73
CA ALA A 451 43.83 36.60 10.10
C ALA A 451 45.00 36.47 9.09
N CYS A 452 45.02 37.36 8.10
CA CYS A 452 46.08 37.35 7.09
C CYS A 452 47.42 37.73 7.73
N SER A 453 48.50 37.00 7.41
CA SER A 453 49.83 37.27 7.97
C SER A 453 50.45 38.60 7.52
N SER A 454 49.82 39.32 6.58
CA SER A 454 50.20 40.68 6.22
C SER A 454 49.25 41.67 6.88
N ALA A 455 49.80 42.55 7.72
CA ALA A 455 49.09 43.67 8.34
C ALA A 455 48.98 44.89 7.42
N THR A 456 49.67 44.90 6.28
CA THR A 456 49.65 45.94 5.26
C THR A 456 49.03 45.42 3.96
N CYS A 457 48.93 46.28 2.92
CA CYS A 457 48.33 45.94 1.63
C CYS A 457 49.24 45.05 0.74
N GLU A 458 49.90 44.06 1.34
CA GLU A 458 50.78 43.10 0.66
C GLU A 458 50.20 41.68 0.74
N LYS A 459 50.78 40.76 -0.02
CA LYS A 459 50.34 39.36 -0.05
C LYS A 459 50.78 38.63 1.22
N GLY A 460 49.84 38.28 2.08
CA GLY A 460 50.05 37.41 3.23
C GLY A 460 49.60 35.98 2.98
N LYS A 461 49.67 35.16 4.03
CA LYS A 461 49.03 33.83 4.09
C LYS A 461 48.12 33.75 5.31
N ARG A 462 47.02 33.02 5.21
CA ARG A 462 46.15 32.62 6.32
C ARG A 462 46.27 31.12 6.54
N MET A 463 46.10 30.68 7.78
CA MET A 463 46.29 29.29 8.22
C MET A 463 45.01 28.72 8.83
N ARG A 464 44.71 27.45 8.57
CA ARG A 464 43.69 26.67 9.28
C ARG A 464 44.27 25.34 9.76
N GLN A 465 43.66 24.74 10.78
CA GLN A 465 44.10 23.46 11.34
C GLN A 465 42.93 22.52 11.68
N ARG A 466 43.15 21.21 11.54
CA ARG A 466 42.23 20.13 11.92
C ARG A 466 42.96 19.06 12.73
N MET A 467 42.28 18.45 13.68
CA MET A 467 42.83 17.38 14.52
C MET A 467 42.48 16.01 13.94
N LEU A 468 43.40 15.04 14.03
CA LEU A 468 43.09 13.64 13.74
C LEU A 468 42.23 13.09 14.89
N LYS A 469 40.99 12.69 14.61
CA LYS A 469 40.04 12.14 15.60
C LYS A 469 40.20 10.63 15.78
N ALA A 470 40.48 9.90 14.70
CA ALA A 470 40.74 8.47 14.74
C ALA A 470 41.53 8.04 13.49
N GLN A 471 42.32 6.98 13.65
CA GLN A 471 43.10 6.36 12.57
C GLN A 471 42.71 4.89 12.52
N LEU A 472 42.14 4.47 11.38
CA LEU A 472 41.60 3.12 11.18
C LEU A 472 42.70 2.08 10.92
N ASP A 473 43.83 2.51 10.37
CA ASP A 473 45.01 1.67 10.11
C ASP A 473 46.28 2.38 10.62
N LEU A 474 46.98 1.77 11.59
CA LEU A 474 48.22 2.30 12.17
C LEU A 474 49.44 2.21 11.23
N SER A 475 49.35 1.48 10.12
CA SER A 475 50.45 1.33 9.15
C SER A 475 50.52 2.48 8.14
N VAL A 476 49.43 3.24 7.96
CA VAL A 476 49.34 4.38 7.03
C VAL A 476 49.50 5.70 7.80
N PRO A 477 50.55 6.51 7.54
CA PRO A 477 50.67 7.83 8.16
C PRO A 477 49.53 8.76 7.75
N CYS A 478 49.03 9.58 8.69
CA CYS A 478 47.94 10.54 8.46
C CYS A 478 48.43 12.03 8.48
N PRO A 479 49.06 12.55 7.41
CA PRO A 479 49.45 13.97 7.28
C PRO A 479 48.24 14.91 7.10
N HIS A 480 48.45 16.19 6.71
CA HIS A 480 47.38 17.18 6.43
C HIS A 480 46.50 17.61 7.63
N THR A 481 47.12 17.94 8.77
CA THR A 481 46.47 18.59 9.93
C THR A 481 46.49 20.13 9.86
N GLN A 482 47.25 20.72 8.94
CA GLN A 482 47.42 22.16 8.77
C GLN A 482 47.39 22.52 7.28
N ASP A 483 46.88 23.71 6.98
CA ASP A 483 46.69 24.20 5.62
C ASP A 483 46.85 25.74 5.55
N PHE A 484 47.31 26.26 4.40
CA PHE A 484 47.80 27.62 4.21
C PHE A 484 47.39 28.23 2.86
N GLU A 485 46.54 29.27 2.89
CA GLU A 485 46.01 29.93 1.69
C GLU A 485 46.55 31.37 1.55
N PRO A 486 46.83 31.88 0.33
CA PRO A 486 47.19 33.28 0.11
C PRO A 486 46.05 34.26 0.46
N CYS A 487 46.39 35.46 0.94
CA CYS A 487 45.42 36.50 1.28
C CYS A 487 46.01 37.92 1.12
N MET A 488 45.16 38.95 1.20
CA MET A 488 45.56 40.37 1.23
C MET A 488 44.86 41.08 2.39
N GLY A 489 45.57 42.01 3.05
CA GLY A 489 45.08 42.73 4.24
C GLY A 489 44.19 43.96 3.93
N PRO A 490 43.23 44.30 4.81
CA PRO A 490 42.39 45.51 4.70
C PRO A 490 43.11 46.77 5.21
N GLY A 491 42.77 47.95 4.65
CA GLY A 491 43.53 49.19 4.85
C GLY A 491 43.09 50.12 6.00
N CYS A 492 44.01 50.30 6.96
CA CYS A 492 44.38 51.51 7.73
C CYS A 492 43.32 52.41 8.43
N SER A 493 43.49 52.52 9.75
CA SER A 493 43.48 53.80 10.49
C SER A 493 44.38 53.70 11.73
N ASP A 494 45.16 54.73 12.04
CA ASP A 494 46.34 54.67 12.92
C ASP A 494 46.09 54.89 14.44
N GLU A 495 47.10 54.50 15.22
CA GLU A 495 47.42 54.81 16.65
C GLU A 495 46.35 54.40 17.70
N ASP A 496 46.67 53.65 18.77
CA ASP A 496 47.78 53.88 19.71
C ASP A 496 47.98 52.69 20.70
N ALA A 497 49.02 52.78 21.55
CA ALA A 497 49.26 52.03 22.80
C ALA A 497 49.59 50.51 22.76
N SER A 498 50.88 50.26 22.58
CA SER A 498 51.64 49.08 23.04
C SER A 498 51.26 48.53 24.43
N THR A 499 50.84 47.26 24.50
CA THR A 499 50.90 46.36 25.67
C THR A 499 50.80 44.93 25.16
N CYS A 500 51.41 43.93 25.82
CA CYS A 500 51.22 42.53 25.41
C CYS A 500 49.75 42.12 25.55
N MET A 501 49.04 42.09 24.42
CA MET A 501 47.61 41.80 24.39
C MET A 501 47.42 40.29 24.34
N MET A 502 46.87 39.71 25.41
CA MET A 502 46.47 38.31 25.42
C MET A 502 45.15 38.12 24.66
N SER A 503 44.90 36.91 24.17
CA SER A 503 43.55 36.49 23.79
C SER A 503 42.64 36.51 25.01
N GLU A 504 41.33 36.55 24.76
CA GLU A 504 40.41 36.07 25.78
C GLU A 504 40.73 34.61 26.08
N TRP A 505 40.47 34.18 27.31
CA TRP A 505 40.60 32.77 27.66
C TRP A 505 39.64 31.96 26.80
N ILE A 506 40.15 30.88 26.20
CA ILE A 506 39.29 29.86 25.58
C ILE A 506 38.34 29.34 26.67
N THR A 507 37.12 29.00 26.28
CA THR A 507 36.15 28.38 27.20
C THR A 507 36.76 27.16 27.88
N TRP A 508 36.55 27.03 29.20
CA TRP A 508 37.04 25.89 29.98
C TRP A 508 36.81 24.56 29.26
N ALA A 509 37.85 23.73 29.21
CA ALA A 509 37.72 22.34 28.81
C ALA A 509 36.66 21.64 29.69
N PRO A 510 35.98 20.60 29.18
CA PRO A 510 35.19 19.73 30.03
C PRO A 510 36.05 19.21 31.19
N CYS A 511 35.44 19.01 32.36
CA CYS A 511 36.14 18.48 33.52
C CYS A 511 36.77 17.12 33.16
N SER A 512 37.99 16.86 33.63
CA SER A 512 38.74 15.62 33.36
C SER A 512 38.03 14.35 33.86
N VAL A 513 37.01 14.51 34.70
CA VAL A 513 36.07 13.47 35.10
C VAL A 513 34.63 13.89 34.79
N SER A 514 33.79 12.93 34.39
CA SER A 514 32.36 13.15 34.14
C SER A 514 31.48 13.05 35.39
N CYS A 515 32.07 12.72 36.54
CA CYS A 515 31.42 12.57 37.84
C CYS A 515 32.48 12.69 38.95
N GLY A 516 32.22 13.46 40.01
CA GLY A 516 33.13 13.69 41.13
C GLY A 516 34.10 14.85 40.92
N ALA A 517 35.16 14.90 41.74
CA ALA A 517 36.18 15.94 41.68
C ALA A 517 37.27 15.60 40.64
N GLY A 518 37.50 16.51 39.70
CA GLY A 518 38.58 16.47 38.72
C GLY A 518 39.15 17.87 38.47
N THR A 519 39.76 18.04 37.32
CA THR A 519 40.42 19.27 36.89
C THR A 519 40.00 19.66 35.49
N ARG A 520 39.87 20.96 35.24
CA ARG A 520 39.64 21.53 33.91
C ARG A 520 40.75 22.54 33.63
N SER A 521 41.31 22.50 32.43
CA SER A 521 42.24 23.51 31.96
C SER A 521 41.56 24.46 30.96
N ARG A 522 42.12 25.64 30.80
CA ARG A 522 41.85 26.54 29.70
C ARG A 522 43.11 27.24 29.27
N GLU A 523 43.17 27.60 28.00
CA GLU A 523 44.33 28.23 27.40
C GLU A 523 43.97 29.61 26.85
N ARG A 524 44.97 30.49 26.78
CA ARG A 524 44.95 31.75 26.05
C ARG A 524 46.31 31.94 25.40
N TYR A 525 46.32 32.53 24.23
CA TYR A 525 47.54 32.81 23.48
C TYR A 525 47.83 34.31 23.47
N VAL A 526 49.05 34.70 23.14
CA VAL A 526 49.40 36.11 22.92
C VAL A 526 48.80 36.54 21.58
N LYS A 527 47.87 37.50 21.58
CA LYS A 527 47.34 38.11 20.34
C LYS A 527 48.34 39.07 19.72
N GLN A 528 49.09 39.81 20.53
CA GLN A 528 50.09 40.77 20.09
C GLN A 528 51.28 40.76 21.04
N PHE A 529 52.47 40.48 20.50
CA PHE A 529 53.74 40.68 21.20
C PHE A 529 54.14 42.17 21.12
N PRO A 530 54.81 42.72 22.14
CA PRO A 530 55.39 44.06 22.05
C PRO A 530 56.44 44.16 20.94
N ASP A 531 56.43 45.28 20.19
CA ASP A 531 57.37 45.52 19.09
C ASP A 531 58.84 45.68 19.53
N ASP A 532 59.09 45.79 20.84
CA ASP A 532 60.43 45.83 21.45
C ASP A 532 61.12 44.45 21.55
N GLY A 533 60.43 43.37 21.16
CA GLY A 533 60.95 42.00 21.19
C GLY A 533 61.01 41.37 22.58
N SER A 534 60.39 41.97 23.60
CA SER A 534 60.27 41.38 24.93
C SER A 534 59.31 40.19 24.95
N ILE A 535 59.70 39.13 25.66
CA ILE A 535 58.91 37.90 25.78
C ILE A 535 57.81 38.12 26.83
N CYS A 536 56.54 37.95 26.44
CA CYS A 536 55.42 38.03 27.38
C CYS A 536 55.47 36.88 28.41
N THR A 537 55.58 37.22 29.69
CA THR A 537 55.70 36.27 30.81
C THR A 537 54.36 35.89 31.47
N LEU A 538 53.24 36.29 30.86
CA LEU A 538 51.90 36.00 31.38
C LEU A 538 51.51 34.52 31.14
N PRO A 539 50.84 33.85 32.10
CA PRO A 539 50.47 32.45 31.94
C PRO A 539 49.48 32.27 30.79
N THR A 540 49.79 31.32 29.91
CA THR A 540 49.00 30.90 28.74
C THR A 540 48.07 29.73 29.05
N GLU A 541 48.28 29.01 30.14
CA GLU A 541 47.43 27.93 30.62
C GLU A 541 46.97 28.25 32.06
N GLU A 542 45.72 27.93 32.37
CA GLU A 542 45.15 28.01 33.71
C GLU A 542 44.35 26.75 33.97
N THR A 543 44.59 26.10 35.12
CA THR A 543 43.96 24.83 35.49
C THR A 543 43.29 24.95 36.85
N GLU A 544 42.01 24.62 36.90
CA GLU A 544 41.14 24.75 38.07
C GLU A 544 40.53 23.40 38.44
N ASN A 545 40.31 23.17 39.73
CA ASN A 545 39.56 22.01 40.20
C ASN A 545 38.06 22.18 39.88
N CYS A 546 37.44 21.17 39.29
CA CYS A 546 36.02 21.12 38.99
C CYS A 546 35.37 19.92 39.69
N VAL A 547 34.17 20.12 40.24
CA VAL A 547 33.37 19.02 40.80
C VAL A 547 32.11 18.88 39.95
N VAL A 548 31.94 17.70 39.34
CA VAL A 548 30.77 17.37 38.52
C VAL A 548 29.88 16.43 39.32
N ASN A 549 28.81 16.99 39.91
CA ASN A 549 27.86 16.32 40.82
C ASN A 549 28.49 15.81 42.13
N GLU A 550 28.06 16.32 43.29
CA GLU A 550 28.56 15.87 44.60
C GLU A 550 28.05 14.47 45.00
N GLU A 551 26.98 13.97 44.38
CA GLU A 551 26.34 12.67 44.72
C GLU A 551 26.69 11.53 43.74
N CYS A 552 27.94 11.49 43.26
CA CYS A 552 28.43 10.40 42.41
C CYS A 552 28.64 9.10 43.19
N SER A 553 27.56 8.32 43.38
CA SER A 553 27.66 6.93 43.83
C SER A 553 28.21 6.04 42.69
N PRO A 554 29.27 5.21 42.89
CA PRO A 554 29.99 4.51 41.82
C PRO A 554 29.22 3.39 41.06
N SER A 555 27.91 3.27 41.26
CA SER A 555 27.09 2.11 40.88
C SER A 555 25.96 2.43 39.88
N SER A 556 25.89 3.66 39.35
CA SER A 556 24.81 4.07 38.45
C SER A 556 25.22 4.05 36.97
N CYS A 557 24.41 3.37 36.16
CA CYS A 557 24.49 3.35 34.70
C CYS A 557 23.74 4.55 34.08
N LEU A 558 24.22 5.04 32.93
CA LEU A 558 23.52 6.07 32.17
C LEU A 558 22.46 5.42 31.29
N VAL A 559 21.21 5.86 31.41
CA VAL A 559 20.07 5.43 30.59
C VAL A 559 19.62 6.54 29.64
N THR A 560 18.89 6.18 28.59
CA THR A 560 18.17 7.15 27.75
C THR A 560 16.97 7.74 28.48
N GLU A 561 16.38 8.78 27.92
CA GLU A 561 15.02 9.18 28.29
C GLU A 561 14.03 8.04 27.99
N TRP A 562 12.88 8.08 28.67
CA TRP A 562 11.80 7.12 28.44
C TRP A 562 11.17 7.31 27.07
N GLY A 563 10.91 6.22 26.36
CA GLY A 563 10.01 6.23 25.22
C GLY A 563 8.58 6.65 25.61
N GLU A 564 7.77 6.95 24.61
CA GLU A 564 6.34 7.19 24.82
C GLU A 564 5.64 5.97 25.42
N TRP A 565 4.52 6.18 26.09
CA TRP A 565 3.70 5.09 26.63
C TRP A 565 3.01 4.33 25.50
N ASP A 566 3.14 2.99 25.51
CA ASP A 566 2.27 2.10 24.73
C ASP A 566 0.79 2.40 25.05
N VAL A 567 -0.08 2.10 24.08
CA VAL A 567 -1.54 2.11 24.29
C VAL A 567 -1.94 1.21 25.46
N CYS A 568 -3.03 1.57 26.14
CA CYS A 568 -3.56 0.77 27.24
C CYS A 568 -3.88 -0.66 26.77
N SER A 569 -3.44 -1.67 27.53
CA SER A 569 -3.63 -3.09 27.18
C SER A 569 -5.09 -3.55 27.15
N ALA A 570 -5.99 -2.75 27.75
CA ALA A 570 -7.43 -2.93 27.66
C ALA A 570 -8.05 -1.75 26.89
N THR A 571 -9.11 -2.01 26.13
CA THR A 571 -9.91 -0.96 25.45
C THR A 571 -10.98 -0.36 26.36
N CYS A 572 -11.33 -1.05 27.45
CA CYS A 572 -12.31 -0.64 28.45
C CYS A 572 -11.90 -1.16 29.84
N GLY A 573 -12.37 -0.51 30.91
CA GLY A 573 -12.07 -0.88 32.29
C GLY A 573 -10.61 -0.65 32.69
N LEU A 574 -10.09 -1.50 33.58
CA LEU A 574 -8.71 -1.37 34.09
C LEU A 574 -7.72 -2.13 33.18
N GLY A 575 -6.79 -1.39 32.58
CA GLY A 575 -5.67 -1.96 31.82
C GLY A 575 -4.30 -1.52 32.35
N MET A 576 -3.26 -1.86 31.61
CA MET A 576 -1.87 -1.44 31.87
C MET A 576 -1.26 -0.87 30.60
N LYS A 577 -0.54 0.23 30.73
CA LYS A 577 0.34 0.79 29.68
C LYS A 577 1.78 0.57 30.12
N ARG A 578 2.69 0.42 29.16
CA ARG A 578 4.12 0.21 29.41
C ARG A 578 4.98 1.18 28.59
N ARG A 579 6.16 1.51 29.08
CA ARG A 579 7.18 2.24 28.33
C ARG A 579 8.55 1.69 28.64
N GLU A 580 9.46 1.84 27.69
CA GLU A 580 10.80 1.26 27.75
C GLU A 580 11.85 2.36 27.48
N ARG A 581 13.04 2.21 28.07
CA ARG A 581 14.23 3.05 27.85
C ARG A 581 15.46 2.17 27.76
N MET A 582 16.52 2.62 27.11
CA MET A 582 17.72 1.82 26.89
C MET A 582 18.86 2.26 27.81
N VAL A 583 19.80 1.34 28.09
CA VAL A 583 21.06 1.68 28.76
C VAL A 583 21.99 2.32 27.74
N LYS A 584 22.33 3.59 27.94
CA LYS A 584 23.21 4.38 27.06
C LYS A 584 24.69 4.08 27.31
N MET A 585 25.07 3.83 28.56
CA MET A 585 26.40 3.31 28.93
C MET A 585 26.28 2.32 30.11
N PRO A 586 26.89 1.13 30.03
CA PRO A 586 26.95 0.19 31.15
C PRO A 586 27.89 0.70 32.26
N PRO A 587 27.77 0.17 33.50
CA PRO A 587 28.72 0.44 34.58
C PRO A 587 30.17 0.06 34.21
N ALA A 588 31.15 0.83 34.70
CA ALA A 588 32.57 0.64 34.37
C ALA A 588 33.18 -0.66 34.95
N ASP A 589 32.51 -1.29 35.92
CA ASP A 589 32.89 -2.58 36.51
C ASP A 589 32.31 -3.79 35.76
N GLY A 590 31.52 -3.57 34.70
CA GLY A 590 30.84 -4.63 33.95
C GLY A 590 29.64 -5.25 34.66
N SER A 591 29.17 -4.66 35.76
CA SER A 591 27.98 -5.13 36.49
C SER A 591 26.67 -4.87 35.72
N ILE A 592 25.62 -5.62 36.07
CA ILE A 592 24.29 -5.44 35.47
C ILE A 592 23.70 -4.11 35.98
N CYS A 593 23.38 -3.23 35.04
CA CYS A 593 22.73 -1.95 35.28
C CYS A 593 21.43 -2.11 36.10
N GLY A 594 21.41 -1.58 37.33
CA GLY A 594 20.25 -1.64 38.23
C GLY A 594 19.14 -0.62 37.96
N ALA A 595 19.24 0.16 36.88
CA ALA A 595 18.21 1.13 36.51
C ALA A 595 17.02 0.43 35.83
N GLU A 596 15.80 0.85 36.16
CA GLU A 596 14.57 0.30 35.59
C GLU A 596 14.51 0.59 34.08
N VAL A 597 14.52 -0.47 33.26
CA VAL A 597 14.51 -0.42 31.77
C VAL A 597 13.08 -0.43 31.22
N LEU A 598 12.13 -0.93 32.02
CA LEU A 598 10.70 -1.10 31.71
C LEU A 598 9.88 -0.50 32.85
N GLU A 599 8.92 0.35 32.53
CA GLU A 599 7.95 0.93 33.47
C GLU A 599 6.54 0.52 33.05
N VAL A 600 5.70 0.16 34.03
CA VAL A 600 4.31 -0.29 33.80
C VAL A 600 3.39 0.48 34.73
N GLU A 601 2.43 1.20 34.16
CA GLU A 601 1.45 2.01 34.89
C GLU A 601 0.04 1.54 34.58
N LYS A 602 -0.87 1.61 35.57
CA LYS A 602 -2.29 1.28 35.39
C LYS A 602 -2.98 2.41 34.61
N CYS A 603 -3.73 2.03 33.58
CA CYS A 603 -4.59 2.94 32.84
C CYS A 603 -6.06 2.58 33.07
N MET A 604 -6.90 3.60 33.25
CA MET A 604 -8.34 3.45 33.42
C MET A 604 -9.04 3.93 32.16
N MET A 605 -9.61 2.97 31.43
CA MET A 605 -10.36 3.17 30.19
C MET A 605 -11.86 3.26 30.51
N PRO A 606 -12.71 3.69 29.54
CA PRO A 606 -14.16 3.75 29.74
C PRO A 606 -14.73 2.42 30.22
N GLU A 607 -15.82 2.45 31.00
CA GLU A 607 -16.43 1.22 31.53
C GLU A 607 -16.83 0.25 30.40
N CYS A 608 -16.58 -1.05 30.61
CA CYS A 608 -16.81 -2.04 29.57
C CYS A 608 -18.31 -2.21 29.28
N PRO A 609 -18.71 -2.38 28.00
CA PRO A 609 -20.06 -2.76 27.64
C PRO A 609 -20.49 -4.02 28.40
N ILE A 610 -21.66 -3.94 29.04
CA ILE A 610 -22.29 -5.08 29.73
C ILE A 610 -23.53 -5.44 28.93
N ASP A 611 -23.52 -6.60 28.31
CA ASP A 611 -24.64 -7.10 27.52
C ASP A 611 -25.82 -7.55 28.39
N CYS A 612 -27.02 -7.56 27.81
CA CYS A 612 -28.20 -8.04 28.49
C CYS A 612 -28.14 -9.55 28.80
N VAL A 613 -28.20 -9.90 30.08
CA VAL A 613 -28.35 -11.29 30.53
C VAL A 613 -29.81 -11.58 30.83
N MET A 614 -30.33 -12.68 30.26
CA MET A 614 -31.71 -13.13 30.47
C MET A 614 -31.74 -14.53 31.08
N THR A 615 -32.81 -14.85 31.82
CA THR A 615 -33.04 -16.21 32.33
C THR A 615 -33.17 -17.21 31.19
N GLU A 616 -33.03 -18.50 31.51
CA GLU A 616 -33.56 -19.56 30.66
C GLU A 616 -35.06 -19.33 30.37
N TRP A 617 -35.51 -19.91 29.26
CA TRP A 617 -36.91 -19.86 28.87
C TRP A 617 -37.76 -20.72 29.79
N SER A 618 -38.94 -20.23 30.17
CA SER A 618 -39.98 -21.06 30.76
C SER A 618 -40.34 -22.23 29.84
N GLU A 619 -40.93 -23.25 30.44
CA GLU A 619 -41.68 -24.25 29.69
C GLU A 619 -42.76 -23.62 28.81
N TRP A 620 -43.11 -24.32 27.74
CA TRP A 620 -44.17 -23.88 26.83
C TRP A 620 -45.54 -24.00 27.49
N SER A 621 -46.34 -22.92 27.42
CA SER A 621 -47.74 -22.95 27.81
C SER A 621 -48.51 -24.01 27.03
N GLU A 622 -49.64 -24.45 27.59
CA GLU A 622 -50.65 -25.15 26.82
C GLU A 622 -51.12 -24.32 25.60
N CYS A 623 -51.65 -25.00 24.59
CA CYS A 623 -52.14 -24.36 23.37
C CYS A 623 -53.40 -23.53 23.69
N ASN A 624 -53.41 -22.25 23.30
CA ASN A 624 -54.47 -21.30 23.64
C ASN A 624 -55.88 -21.60 23.06
N LYS A 625 -56.06 -22.72 22.37
CA LYS A 625 -57.36 -23.22 21.88
C LYS A 625 -57.48 -24.72 22.13
N SER A 626 -58.61 -25.13 22.67
CA SER A 626 -58.97 -26.54 22.90
C SER A 626 -59.19 -27.36 21.62
N CYS A 627 -59.24 -26.72 20.45
CA CYS A 627 -59.34 -27.39 19.15
C CYS A 627 -58.82 -26.50 18.00
N GLY A 628 -58.36 -27.13 16.90
CA GLY A 628 -57.90 -26.43 15.70
C GLY A 628 -56.51 -25.78 15.80
N LYS A 629 -56.28 -24.71 15.04
CA LYS A 629 -54.99 -23.98 14.99
C LYS A 629 -54.93 -22.92 16.10
N GLY A 630 -54.01 -23.07 17.04
CA GLY A 630 -53.75 -22.14 18.15
C GLY A 630 -52.26 -21.77 18.25
N HIS A 631 -51.88 -21.15 19.37
CA HIS A 631 -50.48 -20.84 19.71
C HIS A 631 -50.16 -21.23 21.16
N THR A 632 -48.92 -21.67 21.39
CA THR A 632 -48.28 -21.76 22.71
C THR A 632 -47.35 -20.58 22.90
N ILE A 633 -47.09 -20.21 24.16
CA ILE A 633 -46.23 -19.09 24.54
C ILE A 633 -45.21 -19.59 25.57
N ARG A 634 -43.98 -19.09 25.50
CA ARG A 634 -43.01 -19.19 26.60
C ARG A 634 -42.40 -17.83 26.88
N THR A 635 -41.89 -17.64 28.10
CA THR A 635 -41.39 -16.35 28.60
C THR A 635 -40.05 -16.52 29.29
N ARG A 636 -39.19 -15.52 29.20
CA ARG A 636 -37.96 -15.38 30.00
C ARG A 636 -37.90 -13.98 30.58
N MET A 637 -37.14 -13.80 31.66
CA MET A 637 -36.98 -12.51 32.33
C MET A 637 -35.58 -11.95 32.06
N VAL A 638 -35.43 -10.64 32.07
CA VAL A 638 -34.11 -9.99 32.08
C VAL A 638 -33.55 -10.11 33.50
N MET A 639 -32.34 -10.64 33.63
CA MET A 639 -31.59 -10.69 34.89
C MET A 639 -30.66 -9.49 35.05
N LEU A 640 -30.08 -9.03 33.93
CA LEU A 640 -29.20 -7.86 33.87
C LEU A 640 -29.58 -7.03 32.65
N GLU A 641 -29.95 -5.77 32.86
CA GLU A 641 -30.17 -4.81 31.77
C GLU A 641 -28.82 -4.34 31.20
N PRO A 642 -28.77 -4.01 29.89
CA PRO A 642 -27.53 -3.64 29.22
C PRO A 642 -27.02 -2.30 29.73
N GLN A 643 -25.69 -2.19 29.91
CA GLN A 643 -25.03 -0.98 30.41
C GLN A 643 -23.81 -0.64 29.54
N PHE A 644 -23.38 0.63 29.58
CA PHE A 644 -22.17 1.14 28.91
C PHE A 644 -22.08 0.82 27.40
N GLY A 645 -23.23 0.74 26.73
CA GLY A 645 -23.32 0.46 25.29
C GLY A 645 -23.40 -1.02 24.91
N GLY A 646 -23.62 -1.93 25.88
CA GLY A 646 -23.85 -3.36 25.60
C GLY A 646 -25.18 -3.66 24.88
N ASP A 647 -25.29 -4.87 24.34
CA ASP A 647 -26.35 -5.24 23.40
C ASP A 647 -27.75 -5.31 24.06
N PRO A 648 -28.81 -4.79 23.39
CA PRO A 648 -30.16 -4.76 23.92
C PRO A 648 -30.80 -6.16 24.02
N CYS A 649 -31.56 -6.38 25.10
CA CYS A 649 -32.25 -7.64 25.38
C CYS A 649 -33.15 -8.10 24.21
N PRO A 650 -32.92 -9.30 23.62
CA PRO A 650 -33.84 -9.83 22.61
C PRO A 650 -35.17 -10.28 23.25
N GLU A 651 -36.25 -10.35 22.45
CA GLU A 651 -37.63 -10.53 22.94
C GLU A 651 -37.80 -11.51 24.14
N ALA A 652 -38.54 -11.04 25.16
CA ALA A 652 -38.82 -11.80 26.38
C ALA A 652 -39.98 -12.81 26.25
N ILE A 653 -40.72 -12.79 25.13
CA ILE A 653 -41.94 -13.58 24.93
C ILE A 653 -41.91 -14.23 23.54
N GLN A 654 -41.85 -15.56 23.46
CA GLN A 654 -41.84 -16.28 22.19
C GLN A 654 -43.16 -17.02 21.94
N ARG A 655 -43.65 -16.99 20.69
CA ARG A 655 -44.92 -17.62 20.28
C ARG A 655 -44.70 -18.72 19.23
N LYS A 656 -45.19 -19.93 19.49
CA LYS A 656 -45.11 -21.07 18.56
C LYS A 656 -46.52 -21.52 18.13
N LYS A 657 -46.68 -21.89 16.86
CA LYS A 657 -47.96 -22.37 16.31
C LYS A 657 -48.21 -23.82 16.79
N CYS A 658 -49.39 -24.08 17.38
CA CYS A 658 -49.84 -25.42 17.77
C CYS A 658 -51.10 -25.83 16.97
N LYS A 659 -51.26 -27.14 16.80
CA LYS A 659 -52.44 -27.75 16.15
C LYS A 659 -53.03 -28.77 17.11
N ILE A 660 -54.20 -28.49 17.67
CA ILE A 660 -55.00 -29.45 18.43
C ILE A 660 -56.08 -30.04 17.50
N ARG A 661 -56.68 -31.17 17.91
CA ARG A 661 -57.72 -31.93 17.20
C ARG A 661 -58.76 -31.00 16.55
N LYS A 662 -59.29 -31.40 15.38
CA LYS A 662 -60.27 -30.61 14.62
C LYS A 662 -61.50 -30.29 15.51
N CYS A 663 -61.94 -29.03 15.51
CA CYS A 663 -63.15 -28.64 16.23
C CYS A 663 -64.37 -29.32 15.61
N ASN A 664 -65.09 -30.13 16.39
CA ASN A 664 -66.39 -30.64 15.96
C ASN A 664 -67.39 -29.48 15.91
N ARG A 665 -67.90 -29.16 14.72
CA ARG A 665 -69.14 -28.38 14.59
C ARG A 665 -70.26 -29.25 15.18
N GLY A 666 -70.94 -28.74 16.21
CA GLY A 666 -71.80 -29.55 17.06
C GLY A 666 -72.93 -30.25 16.31
N GLN A 667 -73.08 -31.55 16.54
CA GLN A 667 -74.37 -32.22 16.40
C GLN A 667 -75.22 -31.81 17.61
N GLY A 668 -76.17 -30.91 17.37
CA GLY A 668 -77.13 -30.43 18.38
C GLY A 668 -78.30 -29.74 17.68
N ASN A 669 -79.52 -29.97 18.19
CA ASN A 669 -80.81 -29.48 17.69
C ASN A 669 -81.25 -29.98 16.29
N SER A 670 -81.59 -31.27 16.22
CA SER A 670 -82.62 -31.79 15.30
C SER A 670 -84.01 -31.18 15.53
N ASP A 671 -84.32 -30.74 16.75
CA ASP A 671 -85.69 -30.43 17.16
C ASP A 671 -86.12 -28.97 17.00
N GLU A 672 -85.19 -28.03 16.80
CA GLU A 672 -85.55 -26.62 16.61
C GLU A 672 -86.03 -26.31 15.18
N LYS A 673 -85.73 -27.18 14.21
CA LYS A 673 -86.20 -27.06 12.83
C LYS A 673 -87.63 -27.56 12.62
N LYS A 674 -88.20 -28.31 13.58
CA LYS A 674 -89.60 -28.78 13.53
C LYS A 674 -90.58 -27.74 14.10
N ARG A 675 -90.24 -27.12 15.24
CA ARG A 675 -91.07 -26.09 15.91
C ARG A 675 -91.26 -24.79 15.11
N ARG A 676 -90.31 -24.41 14.24
CA ARG A 676 -90.43 -23.21 13.39
C ARG A 676 -91.38 -23.36 12.18
N LYS A 677 -91.99 -24.54 11.95
CA LYS A 677 -92.94 -24.76 10.85
C LYS A 677 -94.42 -24.66 11.27
N GLU A 678 -94.76 -24.88 12.54
CA GLU A 678 -96.14 -24.80 13.06
C GLU A 678 -96.51 -23.40 13.57
N GLN A 679 -95.53 -22.53 13.85
CA GLN A 679 -95.77 -21.18 14.39
C GLN A 679 -96.08 -20.11 13.32
N ARG A 680 -96.34 -20.51 12.07
CA ARG A 680 -96.68 -19.60 10.95
C ARG A 680 -98.19 -19.51 10.65
N GLU A 681 -99.04 -20.24 11.38
CA GLU A 681 -100.48 -20.35 11.04
C GLU A 681 -101.48 -19.79 12.07
N LYS A 682 -101.00 -19.16 13.17
CA LYS A 682 -101.86 -18.45 14.12
C LYS A 682 -101.35 -17.04 14.47
N ARG A 683 -101.25 -16.19 13.45
CA ARG A 683 -101.30 -14.72 13.62
C ARG A 683 -102.68 -14.20 13.21
N ARG A 684 -103.67 -14.29 14.11
CA ARG A 684 -104.90 -13.48 14.05
C ARG A 684 -105.45 -13.24 15.46
N SER A 685 -105.82 -11.99 15.72
CA SER A 685 -106.50 -11.42 16.91
C SER A 685 -105.64 -10.85 18.06
N LYS A 686 -105.70 -9.51 18.14
CA LYS A 686 -105.66 -8.58 19.30
C LYS A 686 -104.74 -8.84 20.52
N GLN A 687 -103.74 -7.96 20.65
CA GLN A 687 -103.65 -6.88 21.65
C GLN A 687 -103.86 -7.23 23.15
N GLY A 688 -102.80 -7.13 23.96
CA GLY A 688 -102.84 -7.29 25.43
C GLY A 688 -101.53 -6.81 26.10
N ARG A 689 -101.63 -6.22 27.29
CA ARG A 689 -100.58 -5.46 28.01
C ARG A 689 -99.95 -6.28 29.17
N ALA A 690 -98.74 -5.89 29.55
CA ALA A 690 -98.04 -6.16 30.84
C ALA A 690 -97.38 -7.54 31.11
N GLU A 691 -96.15 -7.41 31.65
CA GLU A 691 -95.45 -8.18 32.69
C GLU A 691 -95.53 -9.73 32.78
N GLY A 692 -94.34 -10.35 32.91
CA GLY A 692 -94.20 -11.78 33.21
C GLY A 692 -92.73 -12.24 33.18
N ASN A 693 -92.13 -12.42 34.36
CA ASN A 693 -90.74 -12.86 34.54
C ASN A 693 -90.60 -14.40 34.44
N SER A 694 -89.52 -14.90 33.82
CA SER A 694 -88.98 -16.25 34.10
C SER A 694 -87.52 -16.40 33.63
N GLU A 695 -86.57 -16.37 34.57
CA GLU A 695 -85.16 -16.70 34.33
C GLU A 695 -84.94 -18.23 34.28
N HIS A 696 -83.91 -18.70 33.58
CA HIS A 696 -83.09 -19.87 33.98
C HIS A 696 -81.72 -19.89 33.23
N PRO A 697 -80.67 -20.52 33.79
CA PRO A 697 -79.52 -19.69 34.16
C PRO A 697 -78.17 -20.01 33.47
N GLY A 698 -77.34 -18.96 33.38
CA GLY A 698 -75.89 -19.04 33.22
C GLY A 698 -75.23 -17.94 34.06
N CYS A 699 -74.00 -18.15 34.57
CA CYS A 699 -73.35 -17.27 35.55
C CYS A 699 -73.40 -15.77 35.18
N ARG A 700 -74.05 -14.94 36.03
CA ARG A 700 -73.96 -13.48 35.94
C ARG A 700 -72.58 -13.00 36.42
N MET A 701 -71.72 -12.60 35.48
CA MET A 701 -70.52 -11.80 35.77
C MET A 701 -70.90 -10.34 36.00
N ARG A 702 -70.08 -9.58 36.73
CA ARG A 702 -70.07 -8.11 36.65
C ARG A 702 -69.47 -7.68 35.29
N PRO A 703 -69.72 -6.44 34.81
CA PRO A 703 -68.92 -5.86 33.73
C PRO A 703 -67.42 -5.83 34.08
N TRP A 704 -66.55 -5.70 33.08
CA TRP A 704 -65.13 -5.43 33.32
C TRP A 704 -64.95 -4.15 34.14
N SER A 705 -64.00 -4.16 35.08
CA SER A 705 -63.53 -2.92 35.69
C SER A 705 -62.86 -2.01 34.64
N SER A 706 -62.74 -0.73 34.98
CA SER A 706 -61.75 0.15 34.35
C SER A 706 -60.37 -0.50 34.40
N TRP A 707 -59.50 -0.13 33.47
CA TRP A 707 -58.07 -0.45 33.56
C TRP A 707 -57.45 0.28 34.75
N THR A 708 -56.52 -0.37 35.45
CA THR A 708 -55.65 0.31 36.42
C THR A 708 -54.80 1.37 35.73
N GLU A 709 -54.17 2.25 36.50
CA GLU A 709 -53.08 3.07 35.98
C GLU A 709 -51.89 2.20 35.53
N CYS A 710 -51.04 2.76 34.68
CA CYS A 710 -49.90 2.04 34.12
C CYS A 710 -48.78 1.91 35.16
N THR A 711 -48.23 0.71 35.36
CA THR A 711 -47.21 0.46 36.39
C THR A 711 -45.86 1.18 36.16
N LYS A 712 -45.61 1.71 34.95
CA LYS A 712 -44.45 2.55 34.63
C LYS A 712 -44.89 3.74 33.79
N ILE A 713 -44.22 4.89 33.94
CA ILE A 713 -44.61 6.16 33.29
C ILE A 713 -44.16 6.20 31.81
N CYS A 714 -43.03 5.58 31.51
CA CYS A 714 -42.45 5.34 30.18
C CYS A 714 -41.67 3.99 30.21
N GLY A 715 -41.09 3.56 29.08
CA GLY A 715 -40.24 2.35 29.02
C GLY A 715 -41.00 1.02 29.16
N GLY A 716 -42.32 1.00 28.94
CA GLY A 716 -43.16 -0.19 28.98
C GLY A 716 -43.64 -0.58 30.38
N GLY A 717 -44.86 -0.17 30.72
CA GLY A 717 -45.60 -0.62 31.90
C GLY A 717 -46.74 -1.59 31.55
N ILE A 718 -47.48 -1.99 32.58
CA ILE A 718 -48.62 -2.91 32.49
C ILE A 718 -49.87 -2.27 33.08
N GLN A 719 -51.03 -2.53 32.47
CA GLN A 719 -52.36 -2.26 33.04
C GLN A 719 -53.14 -3.56 33.17
N GLU A 720 -53.96 -3.64 34.22
CA GLU A 720 -54.80 -4.79 34.51
C GLU A 720 -56.26 -4.39 34.63
N ARG A 721 -57.17 -5.33 34.35
CA ARG A 721 -58.59 -5.21 34.71
C ARG A 721 -59.20 -6.55 35.07
N LEU A 722 -60.28 -6.52 35.85
CA LEU A 722 -60.90 -7.69 36.43
C LEU A 722 -62.39 -7.76 36.08
N MET A 723 -62.88 -8.98 35.86
CA MET A 723 -64.29 -9.29 35.70
C MET A 723 -64.67 -10.38 36.70
N THR A 724 -65.40 -9.98 37.75
CA THR A 724 -65.72 -10.84 38.89
C THR A 724 -67.13 -11.43 38.81
N VAL A 725 -67.32 -12.65 39.35
CA VAL A 725 -68.63 -13.32 39.39
C VAL A 725 -69.57 -12.56 40.34
N LYS A 726 -70.77 -12.17 39.89
CA LYS A 726 -71.70 -11.37 40.71
C LYS A 726 -72.49 -12.21 41.72
N GLN A 727 -72.72 -13.50 41.45
CA GLN A 727 -73.39 -14.43 42.38
C GLN A 727 -73.03 -15.89 42.03
N LYS A 728 -72.75 -16.73 43.04
CA LYS A 728 -72.51 -18.18 42.88
C LYS A 728 -73.70 -18.96 43.47
N ILE A 729 -74.35 -19.81 42.67
CA ILE A 729 -75.38 -20.74 43.15
C ILE A 729 -74.68 -22.06 43.53
N LYS A 730 -74.96 -22.58 44.73
CA LYS A 730 -74.45 -23.88 45.19
C LYS A 730 -75.36 -25.02 44.72
N THR A 731 -75.10 -25.54 43.54
CA THR A 731 -75.50 -26.90 43.15
C THR A 731 -74.30 -27.59 42.48
N ALA A 732 -74.14 -28.88 42.75
CA ALA A 732 -72.98 -29.64 42.31
C ALA A 732 -72.94 -29.78 40.77
N GLN A 733 -71.73 -29.93 40.24
CA GLN A 733 -71.42 -30.14 38.81
C GLN A 733 -71.59 -28.93 37.87
N LEU A 734 -70.72 -27.91 38.00
CA LEU A 734 -70.06 -27.27 36.84
C LEU A 734 -68.85 -26.41 37.30
N SER A 735 -67.63 -26.78 36.92
CA SER A 735 -66.38 -26.23 37.46
C SER A 735 -65.80 -25.02 36.69
N SER A 736 -66.63 -24.15 36.11
CA SER A 736 -66.17 -23.09 35.18
C SER A 736 -66.84 -21.70 35.33
N CYS A 737 -66.94 -21.20 36.56
CA CYS A 737 -67.15 -19.77 36.82
C CYS A 737 -66.05 -19.24 37.76
N LYS A 738 -64.90 -18.90 37.17
CA LYS A 738 -63.77 -18.22 37.82
C LYS A 738 -63.74 -16.75 37.39
N ASP A 739 -63.25 -15.88 38.26
CA ASP A 739 -63.00 -14.49 37.93
C ASP A 739 -61.96 -14.40 36.81
N ARG A 740 -62.11 -13.43 35.91
CA ARG A 740 -61.21 -13.25 34.77
C ARG A 740 -60.36 -12.00 34.97
N LYS A 741 -59.06 -12.15 34.71
CA LYS A 741 -58.07 -11.08 34.71
C LYS A 741 -57.56 -10.87 33.29
N GLU A 742 -57.53 -9.64 32.84
CA GLU A 742 -56.97 -9.24 31.55
C GLU A 742 -55.83 -8.24 31.80
N ILE A 743 -54.75 -8.39 31.04
CA ILE A 743 -53.49 -7.67 31.23
C ILE A 743 -53.06 -7.14 29.85
N ARG A 744 -52.64 -5.87 29.77
CA ARG A 744 -52.10 -5.25 28.55
C ARG A 744 -50.88 -4.39 28.85
N ALA A 745 -50.01 -4.22 27.85
CA ALA A 745 -48.93 -3.25 27.90
C ALA A 745 -49.45 -1.81 27.74
N CYS A 746 -48.74 -0.87 28.33
CA CYS A 746 -48.98 0.57 28.27
C CYS A 746 -47.63 1.31 28.28
N ASN A 747 -47.61 2.58 27.86
CA ASN A 747 -46.43 3.44 27.90
C ASN A 747 -45.16 2.83 27.26
N VAL A 748 -45.33 2.14 26.13
CA VAL A 748 -44.28 1.40 25.39
C VAL A 748 -43.33 2.27 24.55
N HIS A 749 -43.34 3.59 24.78
CA HIS A 749 -42.36 4.51 24.22
C HIS A 749 -41.15 4.60 25.17
N PRO A 750 -39.94 4.91 24.67
CA PRO A 750 -38.76 5.08 25.52
C PRO A 750 -38.99 6.10 26.65
N CYS A 751 -38.37 5.83 27.80
CA CYS A 751 -37.86 6.90 28.65
C CYS A 751 -36.53 7.38 28.03
#